data_AF-A0A9D4IMR5-F1
#
_entry.id   AF-A0A9D4IMR5-F1
#
_cell.length_a   1.000
_cell.length_b   1.000
_cell.length_c   1.000
_cell.angle_alpha   90.00
_cell.angle_beta   90.00
_cell.angle_gamma   90.00
#
_symmetry.space_group_name_H-M   'P 1'
#
loop_
_entity.id
_entity.type
_entity.pdbx_description
1 polymer ?
#
loop_
_entity_poly.entity_id
_entity_poly.type
_entity_poly.pdbx_seq_one_letter_code
_entity_poly.pdbx_strand_id
1 'polypeptide(L)'
;MGSCVCKDKNGSPQVISTSRNTRSPPERASDVEPAGSNSSSGGMMPHSQKKFAMALVLDTLSVIRTLIDNETEPPHAMMTLHKIAETEMGWLDVAQSLILAIPMDAPLGPAVITLLLDECPLPTKEAIVELRRNLGLTKHGPASAYKNLRCQRNMCVLLGCLAEKLAGPNSITLLSQEVLDYLINNLGRTNAYVIILHSIVALEKFSQTSENKVIISKALNDVTPNPLESLEKLWEDGDFLKREVGFCARWSLDNLFTSEVRGYSYEKEDVRNINVMLNSQDVSEYLKIAPNGLEARCDVSSFESVRCTFQVDSGVWYYEVTIVTAGVMQIGWATKDSNFLNHEGYGIGDDEFSIAYDGCRQRIWYSAHSQPHTHPCWKPGDILGLLLEVDNQYIIFSLNGVPLPQERDLFLCARSGFFAAASFMSYQQCEFNFGAKPFRFPPVDHNFKCFNDYGNLPPEEKIIVPRHKRLELIRNFKVLEDACTLCFDNQACLLLEPCGHRGFCNICALQLETCPICRQEIAERKEVYVGPRPHITPSQTSDTNATVDSKRTELLANGYSSKNSGEFMEKRKYFTTGKSDRSSKTESVDEFKPAEEAEIPVTHDISRETNQRDLQGINNKCDSDDEDSNQSSSEDCFDDS
;
A
#
# COMPACT_ATOMS: atom_id res chain seq x y z
N MET A 1 -32.88 -4.60 12.27
CA MET A 1 -34.28 -4.15 12.19
C MET A 1 -35.13 -5.26 11.59
N GLY A 2 -36.26 -5.61 12.24
CA GLY A 2 -37.32 -6.53 11.79
C GLY A 2 -37.03 -8.03 11.99
N SER A 3 -37.80 -8.87 12.69
CA SER A 3 -39.15 -8.76 13.27
C SER A 3 -39.36 -9.84 14.35
N CYS A 4 -40.36 -9.61 15.21
CA CYS A 4 -40.67 -10.25 16.49
C CYS A 4 -41.86 -11.26 16.37
N VAL A 5 -41.74 -12.45 17.01
CA VAL A 5 -42.67 -13.25 17.89
C VAL A 5 -44.11 -13.52 17.35
N CYS A 6 -44.77 -14.69 17.45
CA CYS A 6 -45.21 -15.47 18.63
C CYS A 6 -46.03 -16.74 18.22
N LYS A 7 -46.26 -17.63 19.22
CA LYS A 7 -47.42 -18.55 19.48
C LYS A 7 -47.16 -20.06 19.30
N ASP A 8 -47.61 -20.99 20.16
CA ASP A 8 -48.46 -20.93 21.36
C ASP A 8 -48.31 -22.24 22.19
N LYS A 9 -48.84 -22.19 23.42
CA LYS A 9 -48.68 -23.13 24.56
C LYS A 9 -49.64 -24.34 24.59
N ASN A 10 -49.18 -25.37 25.31
CA ASN A 10 -49.87 -26.28 26.28
C ASN A 10 -50.85 -27.40 25.84
N GLY A 11 -50.58 -28.59 26.39
CA GLY A 11 -51.53 -29.71 26.59
C GLY A 11 -50.89 -30.92 27.31
N SER A 12 -51.13 -31.03 28.62
CA SER A 12 -50.72 -32.06 29.62
C SER A 12 -51.58 -33.36 29.58
N PRO A 13 -51.57 -34.28 30.58
CA PRO A 13 -50.51 -35.14 31.18
C PRO A 13 -50.95 -36.64 31.30
N GLN A 14 -50.07 -37.59 31.69
CA GLN A 14 -50.33 -38.85 32.46
C GLN A 14 -48.98 -39.58 32.74
N VAL A 15 -48.76 -40.55 33.66
CA VAL A 15 -48.93 -40.75 35.12
C VAL A 15 -48.30 -42.15 35.44
N ILE A 16 -47.56 -42.31 36.57
CA ILE A 16 -47.14 -43.55 37.32
C ILE A 16 -45.99 -44.43 36.73
N SER A 17 -44.75 -44.39 37.27
CA SER A 17 -44.10 -45.09 38.43
C SER A 17 -43.25 -46.32 38.01
N THR A 18 -41.96 -46.45 38.42
CA THR A 18 -41.53 -47.18 39.64
C THR A 18 -40.02 -46.97 39.96
N SER A 19 -39.73 -46.87 41.28
CA SER A 19 -38.53 -47.11 42.12
C SER A 19 -37.19 -47.64 41.50
N ARG A 20 -35.96 -47.41 42.00
CA ARG A 20 -35.45 -47.25 43.40
C ARG A 20 -33.92 -46.89 43.39
N ASN A 21 -33.52 -45.98 44.30
CA ASN A 21 -32.23 -45.76 45.02
C ASN A 21 -30.89 -46.34 44.49
N THR A 22 -29.76 -45.62 44.49
CA THR A 22 -29.03 -45.26 45.73
C THR A 22 -27.86 -44.26 45.52
N ARG A 23 -27.75 -43.32 46.48
CA ARG A 23 -26.54 -42.71 47.11
C ARG A 23 -25.63 -41.72 46.34
N SER A 24 -25.91 -40.43 46.56
CA SER A 24 -24.91 -39.38 46.92
C SER A 24 -24.59 -39.47 48.44
N PRO A 25 -23.71 -38.68 49.14
CA PRO A 25 -23.43 -37.22 48.99
C PRO A 25 -21.97 -36.84 49.44
N PRO A 26 -21.60 -35.67 50.03
CA PRO A 26 -22.23 -34.33 50.21
C PRO A 26 -21.31 -33.09 49.87
N GLU A 27 -21.86 -31.95 49.38
CA GLU A 27 -22.26 -30.68 50.08
C GLU A 27 -21.09 -29.74 50.50
N ARG A 28 -21.17 -28.39 50.62
CA ARG A 28 -22.20 -27.32 50.60
C ARG A 28 -21.42 -25.97 50.53
N ALA A 29 -21.82 -25.01 49.68
CA ALA A 29 -22.69 -23.84 49.95
C ALA A 29 -22.00 -22.58 50.52
N SER A 30 -22.22 -21.42 49.86
CA SER A 30 -23.12 -20.36 50.37
C SER A 30 -23.19 -19.16 49.42
N ASP A 31 -24.43 -18.73 49.14
CA ASP A 31 -24.81 -17.50 48.45
C ASP A 31 -24.69 -16.28 49.36
N VAL A 32 -24.32 -15.12 48.80
CA VAL A 32 -24.71 -13.78 49.31
C VAL A 32 -24.84 -12.80 48.12
N GLU A 33 -26.02 -12.19 47.95
CA GLU A 33 -26.30 -11.07 47.04
C GLU A 33 -25.70 -9.73 47.53
N PRO A 34 -25.47 -8.72 46.66
CA PRO A 34 -25.20 -7.36 47.12
C PRO A 34 -26.34 -6.36 46.82
N ALA A 35 -26.65 -5.57 47.85
CA ALA A 35 -27.45 -4.34 47.78
C ALA A 35 -26.59 -3.15 47.32
N GLY A 36 -27.21 -2.22 46.57
CA GLY A 36 -26.54 -1.07 45.96
C GLY A 36 -26.24 0.09 46.93
N SER A 37 -25.25 0.90 46.55
CA SER A 37 -25.15 2.32 46.91
C SER A 37 -24.39 3.10 45.84
N ASN A 38 -25.00 4.18 45.37
CA ASN A 38 -24.42 5.16 44.45
C ASN A 38 -23.33 5.97 45.16
N SER A 39 -22.15 6.08 44.56
CA SER A 39 -21.31 7.28 44.70
C SER A 39 -20.51 7.52 43.43
N SER A 40 -20.70 8.72 42.90
CA SER A 40 -20.01 9.34 41.77
C SER A 40 -18.52 9.54 42.06
N SER A 41 -17.66 8.86 41.31
CA SER A 41 -16.24 9.21 41.16
C SER A 41 -15.75 8.71 39.81
N GLY A 42 -14.94 9.53 39.13
CA GLY A 42 -14.64 9.44 37.69
C GLY A 42 -14.12 8.09 37.22
N GLY A 43 -14.59 7.69 36.03
CA GLY A 43 -14.18 6.46 35.35
C GLY A 43 -12.67 6.43 35.08
N MET A 44 -11.92 5.77 35.96
CA MET A 44 -10.59 5.29 35.69
C MET A 44 -10.61 3.77 35.83
N MET A 45 -10.15 3.06 34.79
CA MET A 45 -9.94 1.62 34.85
C MET A 45 -8.95 1.23 35.96
N PRO A 46 -9.07 0.01 36.52
CA PRO A 46 -8.03 -0.57 37.36
C PRO A 46 -6.68 -0.62 36.62
N HIS A 47 -5.60 -0.25 37.30
CA HIS A 47 -4.25 -0.18 36.73
C HIS A 47 -3.77 -1.49 36.06
N SER A 48 -4.32 -2.64 36.45
CA SER A 48 -4.02 -3.96 35.89
C SER A 48 -4.52 -4.13 34.45
N GLN A 49 -5.69 -3.59 34.11
CA GLN A 49 -6.31 -3.77 32.80
C GLN A 49 -5.64 -2.93 31.71
N LYS A 50 -5.18 -1.72 32.05
CA LYS A 50 -4.36 -0.88 31.14
C LYS A 50 -3.00 -1.51 30.83
N LYS A 51 -2.34 -2.06 31.86
CA LYS A 51 -1.09 -2.81 31.66
C LYS A 51 -1.28 -4.01 30.76
N PHE A 52 -2.41 -4.69 30.87
CA PHE A 52 -2.75 -5.84 30.03
C PHE A 52 -2.93 -5.44 28.56
N ALA A 53 -3.74 -4.42 28.26
CA ALA A 53 -3.93 -3.95 26.88
C ALA A 53 -2.60 -3.45 26.25
N MET A 54 -1.77 -2.74 27.02
CA MET A 54 -0.44 -2.33 26.56
C MET A 54 0.47 -3.52 26.24
N ALA A 55 0.42 -4.59 27.04
CA ALA A 55 1.19 -5.80 26.78
C ALA A 55 0.76 -6.47 25.46
N LEU A 56 -0.56 -6.58 25.23
CA LEU A 56 -1.08 -7.14 23.98
C LEU A 56 -0.65 -6.31 22.75
N VAL A 57 -0.60 -4.98 22.85
CA VAL A 57 -0.11 -4.13 21.75
C VAL A 57 1.37 -4.41 21.43
N LEU A 58 2.20 -4.60 22.46
CA LEU A 58 3.61 -4.96 22.27
C LEU A 58 3.78 -6.38 21.71
N ASP A 59 2.95 -7.31 22.16
CA ASP A 59 2.94 -8.68 21.63
C ASP A 59 2.59 -8.67 20.14
N THR A 60 1.55 -7.92 19.72
CA THR A 60 1.21 -7.71 18.30
C THR A 60 2.39 -7.11 17.53
N LEU A 61 3.04 -6.06 18.05
CA LEU A 61 4.19 -5.44 17.39
C LEU A 61 5.37 -6.42 17.24
N SER A 62 5.55 -7.37 18.16
CA SER A 62 6.62 -8.36 18.10
C SER A 62 6.41 -9.42 17.01
N VAL A 63 5.15 -9.72 16.67
CA VAL A 63 4.79 -10.77 15.70
C VAL A 63 4.33 -10.22 14.35
N ILE A 64 4.03 -8.92 14.22
CA ILE A 64 3.51 -8.37 12.96
C ILE A 64 4.50 -8.54 11.80
N ARG A 65 5.80 -8.49 12.07
CA ARG A 65 6.86 -8.74 11.08
C ARG A 65 6.86 -10.19 10.57
N THR A 66 6.25 -11.12 11.31
CA THR A 66 6.13 -12.54 10.93
C THR A 66 4.78 -12.86 10.30
N LEU A 67 3.85 -11.90 10.20
CA LEU A 67 2.62 -12.07 9.44
C LEU A 67 2.97 -11.99 7.95
N ILE A 68 2.98 -13.17 7.34
CA ILE A 68 3.43 -13.39 5.96
C ILE A 68 2.24 -13.66 5.04
N ASP A 69 1.12 -14.15 5.57
CA ASP A 69 0.01 -14.62 4.74
C ASP A 69 -1.33 -14.03 5.18
N ASN A 70 -2.17 -13.65 4.22
CA ASN A 70 -3.55 -13.20 4.49
C ASN A 70 -4.43 -14.36 4.99
N GLU A 71 -4.02 -15.61 4.74
CA GLU A 71 -4.70 -16.81 5.25
C GLU A 71 -4.28 -17.21 6.67
N THR A 72 -3.24 -16.59 7.24
CA THR A 72 -2.84 -16.88 8.62
C THR A 72 -3.84 -16.29 9.62
N GLU A 73 -4.29 -17.10 10.59
CA GLU A 73 -5.14 -16.58 11.67
C GLU A 73 -4.48 -15.38 12.37
N PRO A 74 -5.23 -14.29 12.63
CA PRO A 74 -4.69 -13.13 13.34
C PRO A 74 -4.09 -13.54 14.69
N PRO A 75 -2.97 -12.95 15.12
CA PRO A 75 -2.38 -13.24 16.41
C PRO A 75 -3.39 -13.13 17.55
N HIS A 76 -3.31 -14.04 18.52
CA HIS A 76 -4.20 -14.04 19.69
C HIS A 76 -4.26 -12.67 20.39
N ALA A 77 -3.13 -11.94 20.43
CA ALA A 77 -3.08 -10.59 20.98
C ALA A 77 -4.00 -9.61 20.23
N MET A 78 -4.00 -9.64 18.89
CA MET A 78 -4.89 -8.84 18.06
C MET A 78 -6.36 -9.21 18.29
N MET A 79 -6.68 -10.50 18.29
CA MET A 79 -8.05 -10.97 18.54
C MET A 79 -8.56 -10.56 19.92
N THR A 80 -7.69 -10.55 20.93
CA THR A 80 -8.04 -10.13 22.29
C THR A 80 -8.24 -8.62 22.37
N LEU A 81 -7.39 -7.83 21.72
CA LEU A 81 -7.56 -6.37 21.61
C LEU A 81 -8.89 -6.03 20.92
N HIS A 82 -9.23 -6.73 19.83
CA HIS A 82 -10.50 -6.56 19.13
C HIS A 82 -11.70 -6.78 20.08
N LYS A 83 -11.70 -7.89 20.84
CA LYS A 83 -12.74 -8.18 21.84
C LYS A 83 -12.85 -7.11 22.93
N ILE A 84 -11.74 -6.54 23.37
CA ILE A 84 -11.74 -5.42 24.33
C ILE A 84 -12.41 -4.18 23.70
N ALA A 85 -12.11 -3.90 22.43
CA ALA A 85 -12.63 -2.75 21.69
C ALA A 85 -14.12 -2.85 21.31
N GLU A 86 -14.79 -3.99 21.51
CA GLU A 86 -16.23 -4.14 21.29
C GLU A 86 -17.09 -3.27 22.24
N THR A 87 -16.53 -2.85 23.36
CA THR A 87 -17.18 -1.93 24.30
C THR A 87 -16.63 -0.52 24.15
N GLU A 88 -17.47 0.50 24.37
CA GLU A 88 -17.07 1.90 24.26
C GLU A 88 -15.88 2.26 25.17
N MET A 89 -15.91 1.80 26.43
CA MET A 89 -14.81 2.01 27.37
C MET A 89 -13.56 1.23 26.95
N GLY A 90 -13.70 -0.05 26.55
CA GLY A 90 -12.58 -0.85 26.13
C GLY A 90 -11.90 -0.33 24.86
N TRP A 91 -12.66 0.25 23.93
CA TRP A 91 -12.12 0.94 22.76
C TRP A 91 -11.21 2.11 23.17
N LEU A 92 -11.64 2.92 24.14
CA LEU A 92 -10.84 4.02 24.68
C LEU A 92 -9.54 3.52 25.33
N ASP A 93 -9.58 2.38 26.02
CA ASP A 93 -8.39 1.78 26.61
C ASP A 93 -7.42 1.22 25.55
N VAL A 94 -7.93 0.64 24.47
CA VAL A 94 -7.11 0.23 23.32
C VAL A 94 -6.45 1.46 22.69
N ALA A 95 -7.21 2.51 22.41
CA ALA A 95 -6.68 3.78 21.87
C ALA A 95 -5.59 4.38 22.77
N GLN A 96 -5.83 4.43 24.09
CA GLN A 96 -4.83 4.91 25.04
C GLN A 96 -3.60 4.00 25.10
N SER A 97 -3.78 2.68 25.01
CA SER A 97 -2.68 1.71 25.01
C SER A 97 -1.81 1.84 23.78
N LEU A 98 -2.39 2.07 22.60
CA LEU A 98 -1.65 2.37 21.36
C LEU A 98 -0.76 3.62 21.52
N ILE A 99 -1.29 4.66 22.17
CA ILE A 99 -0.53 5.88 22.47
C ILE A 99 0.63 5.61 23.42
N LEU A 100 0.40 4.81 24.46
CA LEU A 100 1.35 4.62 25.57
C LEU A 100 2.36 3.49 25.37
N ALA A 101 2.08 2.49 24.53
CA ALA A 101 2.91 1.29 24.43
C ALA A 101 3.98 1.41 23.34
N ILE A 102 3.60 1.85 22.14
CA ILE A 102 4.42 1.67 20.93
C ILE A 102 5.69 2.54 20.98
N PRO A 103 6.89 1.94 20.88
CA PRO A 103 8.17 2.63 21.05
C PRO A 103 8.60 3.39 19.78
N MET A 104 9.60 4.27 19.91
CA MET A 104 10.04 5.18 18.83
C MET A 104 10.94 4.51 17.79
N ASP A 105 11.67 3.49 18.20
CA ASP A 105 12.67 2.74 17.44
C ASP A 105 12.06 1.57 16.65
N ALA A 106 10.78 1.26 16.84
CA ALA A 106 10.08 0.23 16.08
C ALA A 106 9.68 0.75 14.68
N PRO A 107 10.25 0.24 13.57
CA PRO A 107 9.96 0.72 12.22
C PRO A 107 8.50 0.52 11.81
N LEU A 108 7.86 -0.54 12.31
CA LEU A 108 6.45 -0.87 12.05
C LEU A 108 5.48 -0.26 13.07
N GLY A 109 5.99 0.50 14.05
CA GLY A 109 5.18 1.04 15.15
C GLY A 109 3.96 1.85 14.67
N PRO A 110 4.13 2.86 13.80
CA PRO A 110 3.00 3.60 13.25
C PRO A 110 2.01 2.71 12.46
N ALA A 111 2.51 1.77 11.66
CA ALA A 111 1.68 0.85 10.89
C ALA A 111 0.84 -0.09 11.79
N VAL A 112 1.37 -0.51 12.95
CA VAL A 112 0.62 -1.29 13.95
C VAL A 112 -0.56 -0.51 14.52
N ILE A 113 -0.44 0.81 14.72
CA ILE A 113 -1.57 1.64 15.17
C ILE A 113 -2.68 1.60 14.13
N THR A 114 -2.33 1.76 12.85
CA THR A 114 -3.27 1.68 11.73
C THR A 114 -3.96 0.31 11.70
N LEU A 115 -3.18 -0.77 11.66
CA LEU A 115 -3.69 -2.14 11.59
C LEU A 115 -4.64 -2.47 12.75
N LEU A 116 -4.23 -2.21 14.00
CA LEU A 116 -5.04 -2.54 15.16
C LEU A 116 -6.33 -1.73 15.21
N LEU A 117 -6.32 -0.48 14.74
CA LEU A 117 -7.53 0.30 14.63
C LEU A 117 -8.41 -0.17 13.46
N ASP A 118 -7.84 -0.71 12.36
CA ASP A 118 -8.59 -1.19 11.17
C ASP A 118 -9.49 -2.35 11.55
N GLU A 119 -8.97 -3.23 12.40
CA GLU A 119 -9.70 -4.37 12.94
C GLU A 119 -10.69 -4.01 14.05
N CYS A 120 -10.63 -2.80 14.62
CA CYS A 120 -11.53 -2.38 15.72
C CYS A 120 -12.85 -1.79 15.20
N PRO A 121 -13.95 -1.92 15.96
CA PRO A 121 -15.19 -1.19 15.68
C PRO A 121 -14.94 0.32 15.59
N LEU A 122 -15.68 0.99 14.69
CA LEU A 122 -15.64 2.45 14.61
C LEU A 122 -16.18 3.07 15.90
N PRO A 123 -15.52 4.12 16.44
CA PRO A 123 -15.96 4.75 17.68
C PRO A 123 -17.29 5.49 17.50
N THR A 124 -18.09 5.49 18.55
CA THR A 124 -19.28 6.35 18.67
C THR A 124 -18.86 7.82 18.78
N LYS A 125 -19.83 8.73 18.59
CA LYS A 125 -19.59 10.17 18.78
C LYS A 125 -19.18 10.46 20.23
N GLU A 126 -19.79 9.77 21.18
CA GLU A 126 -19.54 9.84 22.61
C GLU A 126 -18.10 9.40 22.93
N ALA A 127 -17.64 8.26 22.36
CA ALA A 127 -16.26 7.81 22.46
C ALA A 127 -15.26 8.82 21.91
N ILE A 128 -15.55 9.47 20.78
CA ILE A 128 -14.69 10.51 20.20
C ILE A 128 -14.56 11.71 21.15
N VAL A 129 -15.67 12.17 21.74
CA VAL A 129 -15.67 13.28 22.70
C VAL A 129 -14.87 12.90 23.96
N GLU A 130 -15.04 11.68 24.44
CA GLU A 130 -14.35 11.18 25.63
C GLU A 130 -12.86 10.95 25.37
N LEU A 131 -12.47 10.44 24.20
CA LEU A 131 -11.09 10.36 23.76
C LEU A 131 -10.43 11.74 23.78
N ARG A 132 -11.07 12.75 23.17
CA ARG A 132 -10.56 14.13 23.16
C ARG A 132 -10.35 14.66 24.58
N ARG A 133 -11.31 14.42 25.48
CA ARG A 133 -11.20 14.77 26.91
C ARG A 133 -10.00 14.08 27.56
N ASN A 134 -9.77 12.81 27.25
CA ASN A 134 -8.68 12.00 27.79
C ASN A 134 -7.30 12.40 27.25
N LEU A 135 -7.19 12.84 26.00
CA LEU A 135 -5.95 13.39 25.43
C LEU A 135 -5.56 14.73 26.08
N GLY A 136 -6.56 15.51 26.49
CA GLY A 136 -6.37 16.79 27.18
C GLY A 136 -5.50 17.76 26.37
N LEU A 137 -5.74 17.83 25.06
CA LEU A 137 -4.98 18.68 24.15
C LEU A 137 -5.25 20.16 24.46
N THR A 138 -4.19 20.94 24.49
CA THR A 138 -4.23 22.40 24.60
C THR A 138 -3.32 23.02 23.56
N LYS A 139 -3.40 24.34 23.38
CA LYS A 139 -2.44 25.09 22.54
C LYS A 139 -0.97 24.88 22.94
N HIS A 140 -0.69 24.46 24.18
CA HIS A 140 0.65 24.22 24.70
C HIS A 140 1.09 22.75 24.63
N GLY A 141 0.32 21.92 23.93
CA GLY A 141 0.56 20.49 23.82
C GLY A 141 -0.43 19.65 24.65
N PRO A 142 -0.18 18.33 24.73
CA PRO A 142 -1.10 17.37 25.34
C PRO A 142 -1.03 17.41 26.87
N ALA A 143 -1.96 16.69 27.52
CA ALA A 143 -1.92 16.47 28.96
C ALA A 143 -0.55 15.94 29.42
N SER A 144 -0.17 16.21 30.67
CA SER A 144 1.17 15.89 31.22
C SER A 144 1.58 14.42 31.01
N ALA A 145 0.63 13.49 31.07
CA ALA A 145 0.84 12.06 30.83
C ALA A 145 1.38 11.72 29.43
N TYR A 146 1.12 12.55 28.43
CA TYR A 146 1.48 12.31 27.02
C TYR A 146 2.55 13.26 26.50
N LYS A 147 3.22 14.02 27.38
CA LYS A 147 4.23 15.01 26.96
C LYS A 147 5.49 14.41 26.34
N ASN A 148 5.78 13.12 26.54
CA ASN A 148 6.96 12.51 25.91
C ASN A 148 6.79 12.37 24.38
N LEU A 149 7.89 12.43 23.65
CA LEU A 149 7.90 12.41 22.17
C LEU A 149 7.18 11.19 21.59
N ARG A 150 7.35 10.03 22.23
CA ARG A 150 6.71 8.76 21.84
C ARG A 150 5.19 8.88 21.82
N CYS A 151 4.59 9.38 22.90
CA CYS A 151 3.15 9.56 22.99
C CYS A 151 2.68 10.61 21.99
N GLN A 152 3.42 11.71 21.81
CA GLN A 152 3.07 12.74 20.82
C GLN A 152 3.02 12.19 19.39
N ARG A 153 4.02 11.41 18.99
CA ARG A 153 4.05 10.70 17.69
C ARG A 153 2.88 9.74 17.55
N ASN A 154 2.65 8.87 18.55
CA ASN A 154 1.55 7.90 18.51
C ASN A 154 0.16 8.58 18.48
N MET A 155 0.00 9.72 19.17
CA MET A 155 -1.23 10.51 19.12
C MET A 155 -1.49 11.06 17.72
N CYS A 156 -0.47 11.60 17.04
CA CYS A 156 -0.64 12.10 15.68
C CYS A 156 -1.04 10.98 14.71
N VAL A 157 -0.38 9.81 14.82
CA VAL A 157 -0.75 8.61 14.05
C VAL A 157 -2.20 8.21 14.32
N LEU A 158 -2.58 8.05 15.60
CA LEU A 158 -3.92 7.64 15.99
C LEU A 158 -4.99 8.63 15.48
N LEU A 159 -4.76 9.94 15.64
CA LEU A 159 -5.66 10.97 15.12
C LEU A 159 -5.80 10.89 13.59
N GLY A 160 -4.70 10.68 12.86
CA GLY A 160 -4.71 10.48 11.41
C GLY A 160 -5.49 9.23 10.98
N CYS A 161 -5.28 8.10 11.66
CA CYS A 161 -6.00 6.85 11.37
C CYS A 161 -7.50 6.97 11.62
N LEU A 162 -7.91 7.68 12.69
CA LEU A 162 -9.32 7.95 12.95
C LEU A 162 -9.90 8.91 11.90
N ALA A 163 -9.14 9.92 11.49
CA ALA A 163 -9.58 10.89 10.48
C ALA A 163 -9.85 10.25 9.12
N GLU A 164 -9.07 9.24 8.73
CA GLU A 164 -9.27 8.46 7.50
C GLU A 164 -10.56 7.64 7.52
N LYS A 165 -10.90 7.07 8.67
CA LYS A 165 -12.07 6.18 8.80
C LYS A 165 -13.37 6.91 9.05
N LEU A 166 -13.30 8.02 9.76
CA LEU A 166 -14.47 8.79 10.11
C LEU A 166 -14.80 9.72 8.95
N ALA A 167 -16.01 9.58 8.42
CA ALA A 167 -16.56 10.47 7.41
C ALA A 167 -17.65 11.38 8.00
N GLY A 168 -17.92 12.49 7.32
CA GLY A 168 -19.03 13.39 7.63
C GLY A 168 -18.95 13.99 9.05
N PRO A 169 -20.07 14.05 9.79
CA PRO A 169 -20.13 14.75 11.08
C PRO A 169 -19.15 14.22 12.15
N ASN A 170 -18.80 12.93 12.12
CA ASN A 170 -17.87 12.35 13.11
C ASN A 170 -16.43 12.82 12.87
N SER A 171 -16.00 12.92 11.61
CA SER A 171 -14.69 13.48 11.23
C SER A 171 -14.56 14.93 11.68
N ILE A 172 -15.60 15.72 11.45
CA ILE A 172 -15.68 17.13 11.85
C ILE A 172 -15.67 17.26 13.38
N THR A 173 -16.36 16.36 14.09
CA THR A 173 -16.37 16.34 15.56
C THR A 173 -15.00 16.01 16.15
N LEU A 174 -14.22 15.16 15.47
CA LEU A 174 -12.85 14.82 15.86
C LEU A 174 -11.89 15.99 15.64
N LEU A 175 -11.99 16.72 14.52
CA LEU A 175 -11.18 17.91 14.24
C LEU A 175 -11.68 19.14 15.02
N SER A 176 -11.49 19.14 16.33
CA SER A 176 -11.77 20.31 17.15
C SER A 176 -10.69 21.37 17.05
N GLN A 177 -10.97 22.57 17.55
CA GLN A 177 -10.00 23.65 17.58
C GLN A 177 -8.72 23.24 18.34
N GLU A 178 -8.85 22.50 19.44
CA GLU A 178 -7.69 22.03 20.21
C GLU A 178 -6.83 21.03 19.45
N VAL A 179 -7.46 20.13 18.66
CA VAL A 179 -6.76 19.17 17.82
C VAL A 179 -6.05 19.90 16.67
N LEU A 180 -6.76 20.83 16.01
CA LEU A 180 -6.21 21.65 14.93
C LEU A 180 -5.02 22.48 15.41
N ASP A 181 -5.18 23.23 16.50
CA ASP A 181 -4.11 24.04 17.10
C ASP A 181 -2.90 23.17 17.46
N TYR A 182 -3.13 22.00 18.04
CA TYR A 182 -2.06 21.06 18.38
C TYR A 182 -1.28 20.61 17.13
N LEU A 183 -1.97 20.16 16.09
CA LEU A 183 -1.33 19.69 14.85
C LEU A 183 -0.59 20.81 14.11
N ILE A 184 -1.17 22.02 14.05
CA ILE A 184 -0.53 23.18 13.40
C ILE A 184 0.68 23.67 14.19
N ASN A 185 0.58 23.76 15.53
CA ASN A 185 1.72 24.16 16.37
C ASN A 185 2.87 23.17 16.30
N ASN A 186 2.58 21.88 16.10
CA ASN A 186 3.61 20.86 15.91
C ASN A 186 4.47 21.11 14.67
N LEU A 187 3.99 21.83 13.65
CA LEU A 187 4.73 22.12 12.42
C LEU A 187 5.88 23.14 12.59
N GLY A 188 6.06 23.69 13.80
CA GLY A 188 7.18 24.57 14.10
C GLY A 188 8.55 23.88 13.93
N ARG A 189 9.51 24.54 13.28
CA ARG A 189 10.85 23.98 12.96
C ARG A 189 11.70 23.61 14.18
N THR A 190 11.33 24.06 15.37
CA THR A 190 12.00 23.71 16.63
C THR A 190 11.51 22.39 17.22
N ASN A 191 10.40 21.85 16.72
CA ASN A 191 9.84 20.60 17.19
C ASN A 191 10.57 19.40 16.58
N ALA A 192 10.43 18.24 17.20
CA ALA A 192 11.01 17.01 16.68
C ALA A 192 10.39 16.66 15.31
N TYR A 193 11.23 16.40 14.30
CA TYR A 193 10.79 16.11 12.93
C TYR A 193 9.82 14.94 12.82
N VAL A 194 9.95 13.94 13.70
CA VAL A 194 9.00 12.82 13.76
C VAL A 194 7.59 13.25 14.15
N ILE A 195 7.44 14.27 15.01
CA ILE A 195 6.14 14.82 15.38
C ILE A 195 5.61 15.68 14.23
N ILE A 196 6.48 16.48 13.60
CA ILE A 196 6.14 17.27 12.41
C ILE A 196 5.58 16.37 11.31
N LEU A 197 6.32 15.32 10.94
CA LEU A 197 5.93 14.35 9.90
C LEU A 197 4.52 13.81 10.13
N HIS A 198 4.28 13.21 11.30
CA HIS A 198 2.98 12.60 11.60
C HIS A 198 1.87 13.64 11.81
N SER A 199 2.20 14.90 12.13
CA SER A 199 1.22 15.98 12.17
C SER A 199 0.80 16.41 10.77
N ILE A 200 1.74 16.49 9.81
CA ILE A 200 1.42 16.73 8.39
C ILE A 200 0.52 15.60 7.89
N VAL A 201 0.92 14.35 8.07
CA VAL A 201 0.12 13.20 7.62
C VAL A 201 -1.27 13.20 8.26
N ALA A 202 -1.39 13.50 9.57
CA ALA A 202 -2.70 13.61 10.21
C ALA A 202 -3.58 14.70 9.57
N LEU A 203 -3.02 15.90 9.30
CA LEU A 203 -3.73 16.98 8.63
C LEU A 203 -4.19 16.58 7.22
N GLU A 204 -3.35 15.86 6.47
CA GLU A 204 -3.73 15.32 5.17
C GLU A 204 -4.92 14.37 5.29
N LYS A 205 -4.91 13.44 6.26
CA LYS A 205 -6.03 12.51 6.50
C LYS A 205 -7.31 13.23 6.90
N PHE A 206 -7.24 14.24 7.77
CA PHE A 206 -8.42 15.06 8.09
C PHE A 206 -9.00 15.78 6.86
N SER A 207 -8.15 16.17 5.92
CA SER A 207 -8.54 16.88 4.70
C SER A 207 -9.24 16.01 3.65
N GLN A 208 -9.40 14.70 3.89
CA GLN A 208 -10.24 13.84 3.05
C GLN A 208 -11.71 14.28 3.07
N THR A 209 -12.17 14.93 4.15
CA THR A 209 -13.47 15.61 4.19
C THR A 209 -13.34 17.07 3.74
N SER A 210 -14.28 17.53 2.92
CA SER A 210 -14.20 18.86 2.29
C SER A 210 -14.25 19.99 3.31
N GLU A 211 -15.05 19.83 4.36
CA GLU A 211 -15.20 20.80 5.45
C GLU A 211 -13.90 20.96 6.23
N ASN A 212 -13.29 19.85 6.67
CA ASN A 212 -12.01 19.88 7.38
C ASN A 212 -10.90 20.44 6.49
N LYS A 213 -10.88 20.10 5.19
CA LYS A 213 -9.91 20.65 4.23
C LYS A 213 -9.95 22.17 4.21
N VAL A 214 -11.13 22.78 4.15
CA VAL A 214 -11.29 24.25 4.16
C VAL A 214 -10.78 24.85 5.47
N ILE A 215 -11.14 24.24 6.61
CA ILE A 215 -10.73 24.70 7.95
C ILE A 215 -9.21 24.65 8.09
N ILE A 216 -8.58 23.52 7.71
CA ILE A 216 -7.13 23.32 7.81
C ILE A 216 -6.39 24.26 6.87
N SER A 217 -6.85 24.39 5.61
CA SER A 217 -6.23 25.29 4.64
C SER A 217 -6.21 26.74 5.14
N LYS A 218 -7.33 27.18 5.73
CA LYS A 218 -7.41 28.50 6.35
C LYS A 218 -6.43 28.65 7.51
N ALA A 219 -6.41 27.69 8.44
CA ALA A 219 -5.52 27.74 9.60
C ALA A 219 -4.04 27.76 9.22
N LEU A 220 -3.63 27.00 8.20
CA LEU A 220 -2.27 27.02 7.68
C LEU A 220 -1.88 28.38 7.08
N ASN A 221 -2.80 29.01 6.34
CA ASN A 221 -2.59 30.31 5.72
C ASN A 221 -2.63 31.48 6.71
N ASP A 222 -3.32 31.33 7.84
CA ASP A 222 -3.34 32.32 8.92
C ASP A 222 -1.99 32.38 9.67
N VAL A 223 -1.16 31.33 9.58
CA VAL A 223 0.22 31.33 10.10
C VAL A 223 1.16 31.93 9.06
N THR A 224 1.85 33.02 9.42
CA THR A 224 2.80 33.71 8.53
C THR A 224 4.24 33.59 9.04
N PRO A 225 5.19 33.04 8.26
CA PRO A 225 4.98 32.36 6.97
C PRO A 225 4.25 31.02 7.15
N ASN A 226 3.60 30.52 6.09
CA ASN A 226 2.96 29.21 6.11
C ASN A 226 4.01 28.15 6.50
N PRO A 227 3.77 27.33 7.55
CA PRO A 227 4.77 26.42 8.06
C PRO A 227 5.20 25.37 7.03
N LEU A 228 4.30 24.90 6.16
CA LEU A 228 4.63 23.90 5.14
C LEU A 228 5.62 24.42 4.11
N GLU A 229 5.52 25.69 3.70
CA GLU A 229 6.47 26.34 2.76
C GLU A 229 7.88 26.43 3.34
N SER A 230 8.00 26.47 4.68
CA SER A 230 9.30 26.43 5.34
C SER A 230 9.87 25.01 5.43
N LEU A 231 9.00 24.01 5.55
CA LEU A 231 9.36 22.60 5.74
C LEU A 231 9.67 21.88 4.44
N GLU A 232 9.06 22.26 3.31
CA GLU A 232 9.31 21.63 2.01
C GLU A 232 10.80 21.68 1.59
N LYS A 233 11.55 22.65 2.10
CA LYS A 233 13.00 22.82 1.85
C LYS A 233 13.84 21.67 2.42
N LEU A 234 13.28 20.86 3.30
CA LEU A 234 13.94 19.69 3.88
C LEU A 234 13.98 18.50 2.92
N TRP A 235 13.33 18.58 1.76
CA TRP A 235 13.30 17.53 0.74
C TRP A 235 14.69 17.03 0.33
N GLU A 236 15.67 17.93 0.26
CA GLU A 236 17.05 17.62 -0.16
C GLU A 236 18.01 17.39 1.03
N ASP A 237 17.49 17.34 2.26
CA ASP A 237 18.33 17.14 3.44
C ASP A 237 18.89 15.70 3.46
N GLY A 238 20.15 15.56 3.86
CA GLY A 238 20.80 14.24 3.96
C GLY A 238 20.26 13.39 5.12
N ASP A 239 19.57 14.00 6.08
CA ASP A 239 18.83 13.28 7.11
C ASP A 239 17.50 12.75 6.57
N PHE A 240 17.35 11.43 6.57
CA PHE A 240 16.17 10.77 5.99
C PHE A 240 14.85 11.19 6.63
N LEU A 241 14.80 11.42 7.95
CA LEU A 241 13.58 11.84 8.62
C LEU A 241 13.16 13.26 8.22
N LYS A 242 14.14 14.17 8.05
CA LYS A 242 13.85 15.50 7.51
C LYS A 242 13.42 15.44 6.04
N ARG A 243 14.02 14.56 5.24
CA ARG A 243 13.61 14.30 3.86
C ARG A 243 12.16 13.82 3.79
N GLU A 244 11.72 12.93 4.68
CA GLU A 244 10.30 12.55 4.82
C GLU A 244 9.40 13.76 5.10
N VAL A 245 9.80 14.64 6.03
CA VAL A 245 9.06 15.88 6.34
C VAL A 245 8.95 16.78 5.11
N GLY A 246 10.08 16.98 4.41
CA GLY A 246 10.12 17.75 3.17
C GLY A 246 9.22 17.16 2.09
N PHE A 247 9.22 15.82 1.96
CA PHE A 247 8.35 15.06 1.06
C PHE A 247 6.89 15.36 1.34
N CYS A 248 6.42 15.13 2.56
CA CYS A 248 5.01 15.31 2.89
C CYS A 248 4.60 16.78 2.80
N ALA A 249 5.44 17.73 3.24
CA ALA A 249 5.13 19.16 3.15
C ALA A 249 4.98 19.61 1.69
N ARG A 250 5.91 19.20 0.82
CA ARG A 250 5.88 19.52 -0.61
C ARG A 250 4.67 18.91 -1.31
N TRP A 251 4.40 17.63 -1.05
CA TRP A 251 3.22 16.95 -1.61
C TRP A 251 1.91 17.59 -1.14
N SER A 252 1.81 17.95 0.14
CA SER A 252 0.68 18.66 0.73
C SER A 252 0.42 20.01 0.05
N LEU A 253 1.46 20.81 -0.20
CA LEU A 253 1.37 22.10 -0.89
C LEU A 253 0.94 21.96 -2.36
N ASP A 254 1.28 20.85 -3.02
CA ASP A 254 0.86 20.62 -4.41
C ASP A 254 -0.56 20.06 -4.53
N ASN A 255 -1.05 19.29 -3.56
CA ASN A 255 -2.28 18.49 -3.71
C ASN A 255 -3.45 18.94 -2.83
N LEU A 256 -3.18 19.46 -1.63
CA LEU A 256 -4.21 19.67 -0.61
C LEU A 256 -4.30 21.12 -0.15
N PHE A 257 -3.17 21.72 0.24
CA PHE A 257 -3.10 23.03 0.88
C PHE A 257 -2.35 24.01 -0.04
N THR A 258 -2.88 24.20 -1.25
CA THR A 258 -2.21 24.94 -2.32
C THR A 258 -2.03 26.42 -2.00
N SER A 259 -0.84 26.94 -2.30
CA SER A 259 -0.48 28.36 -2.18
C SER A 259 -0.31 28.97 -3.58
N GLU A 260 -1.10 29.99 -3.90
CA GLU A 260 -1.07 30.65 -5.23
C GLU A 260 0.28 31.33 -5.52
N VAL A 261 0.97 31.82 -4.48
CA VAL A 261 2.24 32.55 -4.62
C VAL A 261 3.42 31.59 -4.81
N ARG A 262 3.34 30.37 -4.27
CA ARG A 262 4.43 29.40 -4.33
C ARG A 262 4.54 28.76 -5.72
N GLY A 263 3.45 28.50 -6.42
CA GLY A 263 3.43 27.71 -7.67
C GLY A 263 3.66 26.21 -7.41
N TYR A 264 3.48 25.36 -8.42
CA TYR A 264 3.58 23.90 -8.25
C TYR A 264 5.01 23.38 -8.34
N SER A 265 5.29 22.27 -7.67
CA SER A 265 6.62 21.67 -7.69
C SER A 265 7.03 21.16 -9.07
N TYR A 266 6.10 20.52 -9.79
CA TYR A 266 6.38 19.92 -11.11
C TYR A 266 6.74 20.97 -12.18
N GLU A 267 6.44 22.25 -11.92
CA GLU A 267 6.76 23.36 -12.82
C GLU A 267 8.23 23.81 -12.68
N LYS A 268 8.85 23.47 -11.56
CA LYS A 268 10.20 23.93 -11.18
C LYS A 268 11.25 22.81 -11.22
N GLU A 269 10.82 21.56 -11.19
CA GLU A 269 11.73 20.41 -11.22
C GLU A 269 12.47 20.29 -12.55
N ASP A 270 13.77 19.98 -12.45
CA ASP A 270 14.59 19.66 -13.61
C ASP A 270 14.51 18.17 -13.93
N VAL A 271 13.68 17.82 -14.90
CA VAL A 271 13.46 16.44 -15.35
C VAL A 271 14.17 16.14 -16.68
N ARG A 272 15.07 17.00 -17.15
CA ARG A 272 15.69 16.88 -18.49
C ARG A 272 16.47 15.58 -18.64
N ASN A 273 17.15 15.14 -17.59
CA ASN A 273 17.94 13.90 -17.55
C ASN A 273 17.13 12.65 -17.16
N ILE A 274 15.81 12.75 -16.96
CA ILE A 274 14.95 11.64 -16.53
C ILE A 274 14.23 11.06 -17.75
N ASN A 275 14.59 9.86 -18.17
CA ASN A 275 14.00 9.16 -19.30
C ASN A 275 13.17 7.93 -18.88
N VAL A 276 13.29 7.52 -17.62
CA VAL A 276 12.47 6.50 -16.97
C VAL A 276 12.12 6.99 -15.56
N MET A 277 10.87 6.80 -15.15
CA MET A 277 10.37 7.19 -13.84
C MET A 277 9.28 6.23 -13.37
N LEU A 278 8.76 6.42 -12.16
CA LEU A 278 7.57 5.74 -11.67
C LEU A 278 6.33 6.19 -12.47
N ASN A 279 5.51 5.24 -12.89
CA ASN A 279 4.41 5.51 -13.81
C ASN A 279 3.15 5.95 -13.06
N SER A 280 2.83 7.25 -13.12
CA SER A 280 1.59 7.82 -12.54
C SER A 280 0.28 7.34 -13.17
N GLN A 281 0.33 6.54 -14.23
CA GLN A 281 -0.82 5.89 -14.86
C GLN A 281 -0.94 4.41 -14.48
N ASP A 282 0.11 3.82 -13.92
CA ASP A 282 0.19 2.41 -13.54
C ASP A 282 0.66 2.30 -12.09
N VAL A 283 -0.20 2.82 -11.22
CA VAL A 283 0.03 3.04 -9.79
C VAL A 283 -1.29 2.93 -9.03
N SER A 284 -1.25 2.45 -7.79
CA SER A 284 -2.37 2.48 -6.87
C SER A 284 -2.76 3.93 -6.50
N GLU A 285 -4.04 4.12 -6.17
CA GLU A 285 -4.69 5.45 -6.17
C GLU A 285 -4.15 6.47 -5.15
N TYR A 286 -3.49 6.02 -4.08
CA TYR A 286 -3.04 6.88 -2.97
C TYR A 286 -1.53 6.92 -2.81
N LEU A 287 -0.75 6.22 -3.64
CA LEU A 287 0.70 6.33 -3.61
C LEU A 287 1.13 7.76 -3.96
N LYS A 288 1.96 8.36 -3.11
CA LYS A 288 2.53 9.67 -3.37
C LYS A 288 3.79 9.49 -4.20
N ILE A 289 3.82 10.08 -5.39
CA ILE A 289 5.01 10.13 -6.24
C ILE A 289 5.55 11.56 -6.22
N ALA A 290 6.87 11.67 -6.08
CA ALA A 290 7.59 12.92 -6.13
C ALA A 290 7.45 13.61 -7.50
N PRO A 291 7.60 14.94 -7.59
CA PRO A 291 7.45 15.66 -8.86
C PRO A 291 8.46 15.23 -9.95
N ASN A 292 9.63 14.73 -9.57
CA ASN A 292 10.64 14.15 -10.47
C ASN A 292 10.34 12.69 -10.89
N GLY A 293 9.31 12.07 -10.30
CA GLY A 293 8.90 10.69 -10.59
C GLY A 293 9.83 9.61 -10.04
N LEU A 294 10.83 9.94 -9.21
CA LEU A 294 11.86 8.99 -8.76
C LEU A 294 11.76 8.61 -7.28
N GLU A 295 10.85 9.20 -6.51
CA GLU A 295 10.68 8.86 -5.10
C GLU A 295 9.20 8.65 -4.79
N ALA A 296 8.89 7.63 -4.01
CA ALA A 296 7.53 7.27 -3.66
C ALA A 296 7.37 7.10 -2.15
N ARG A 297 6.20 7.47 -1.64
CA ARG A 297 5.79 7.29 -0.25
C ARG A 297 4.34 6.84 -0.14
N CYS A 298 4.07 5.89 0.74
CA CYS A 298 2.72 5.50 1.14
C CYS A 298 2.44 5.97 2.57
N ASP A 299 1.27 6.58 2.80
CA ASP A 299 0.78 6.93 4.14
C ASP A 299 -0.65 6.39 4.39
N VAL A 300 -1.22 5.59 3.46
CA VAL A 300 -2.51 4.90 3.61
C VAL A 300 -2.32 3.49 4.17
N SER A 301 -3.40 2.86 4.64
CA SER A 301 -3.35 1.50 5.18
C SER A 301 -3.22 0.42 4.11
N SER A 302 -3.75 0.67 2.90
CA SER A 302 -3.65 -0.22 1.75
C SER A 302 -2.22 -0.40 1.25
N PHE A 303 -1.96 -1.52 0.60
CA PHE A 303 -0.64 -1.89 0.09
C PHE A 303 -0.43 -1.35 -1.32
N GLU A 304 -0.04 -0.09 -1.40
CA GLU A 304 0.04 0.67 -2.65
C GLU A 304 1.20 0.19 -3.52
N SER A 305 0.96 0.03 -4.82
CA SER A 305 1.92 -0.54 -5.78
C SER A 305 2.15 0.36 -6.99
N VAL A 306 3.31 0.26 -7.62
CA VAL A 306 3.67 1.04 -8.82
C VAL A 306 4.65 0.28 -9.72
N ARG A 307 4.51 0.44 -11.04
CA ARG A 307 5.53 0.07 -12.04
C ARG A 307 6.22 1.31 -12.58
N CYS A 308 7.45 1.15 -13.08
CA CYS A 308 8.12 2.20 -13.85
C CYS A 308 7.52 2.37 -15.26
N THR A 309 7.93 3.42 -15.97
CA THR A 309 7.42 3.75 -17.31
C THR A 309 8.06 2.94 -18.44
N PHE A 310 9.07 2.13 -18.16
CA PHE A 310 9.87 1.46 -19.19
C PHE A 310 9.88 -0.06 -19.05
N GLN A 311 9.51 -0.73 -20.13
CA GLN A 311 9.48 -2.17 -20.26
C GLN A 311 10.82 -2.71 -20.74
N VAL A 312 11.24 -3.87 -20.22
CA VAL A 312 12.41 -4.60 -20.70
C VAL A 312 12.03 -6.00 -21.17
N ASP A 313 12.53 -6.39 -22.34
CA ASP A 313 12.17 -7.65 -23.02
C ASP A 313 13.35 -8.58 -23.30
N SER A 314 14.59 -8.10 -23.20
CA SER A 314 15.81 -8.90 -23.47
C SER A 314 17.07 -8.29 -22.88
N GLY A 315 18.09 -9.13 -22.68
CA GLY A 315 19.40 -8.76 -22.13
C GLY A 315 19.42 -8.50 -20.62
N VAL A 316 20.51 -7.88 -20.17
CA VAL A 316 20.79 -7.63 -18.75
C VAL A 316 20.48 -6.20 -18.36
N TRP A 317 19.68 -6.01 -17.31
CA TRP A 317 19.24 -4.71 -16.82
C TRP A 317 19.52 -4.57 -15.34
N TYR A 318 19.82 -3.34 -14.91
CA TYR A 318 20.09 -3.04 -13.51
C TYR A 318 19.49 -1.70 -13.09
N TYR A 319 19.00 -1.64 -11.85
CA TYR A 319 18.62 -0.41 -11.18
C TYR A 319 18.90 -0.49 -9.67
N GLU A 320 18.97 0.67 -9.02
CA GLU A 320 19.16 0.78 -7.58
C GLU A 320 17.99 1.49 -6.91
N VAL A 321 17.73 1.15 -5.65
CA VAL A 321 16.76 1.83 -4.80
C VAL A 321 17.42 2.22 -3.48
N THR A 322 17.33 3.50 -3.14
CA THR A 322 17.75 4.02 -1.84
C THR A 322 16.60 3.88 -0.85
N ILE A 323 16.82 3.14 0.22
CA ILE A 323 15.83 2.92 1.29
C ILE A 323 15.78 4.18 2.16
N VAL A 324 14.62 4.84 2.24
CA VAL A 324 14.42 6.01 3.13
C VAL A 324 13.85 5.57 4.47
N THR A 325 12.97 4.56 4.48
CA THR A 325 12.39 3.97 5.70
C THR A 325 12.58 2.46 5.73
N ALA A 326 12.71 1.89 6.93
CA ALA A 326 13.05 0.48 7.12
C ALA A 326 11.85 -0.46 7.41
N GLY A 327 10.62 -0.03 7.15
CA GLY A 327 9.42 -0.86 7.29
C GLY A 327 9.16 -1.73 6.05
N VAL A 328 7.96 -2.32 5.97
CA VAL A 328 7.62 -3.31 4.94
C VAL A 328 7.42 -2.66 3.57
N MET A 329 8.28 -3.03 2.63
CA MET A 329 8.14 -2.76 1.20
C MET A 329 8.53 -4.03 0.44
N GLN A 330 7.97 -4.23 -0.73
CA GLN A 330 8.31 -5.31 -1.65
C GLN A 330 8.81 -4.66 -2.94
N ILE A 331 10.08 -4.82 -3.28
CA ILE A 331 10.72 -4.11 -4.40
C ILE A 331 11.31 -5.14 -5.36
N GLY A 332 11.00 -5.05 -6.65
CA GLY A 332 11.38 -6.10 -7.58
C GLY A 332 10.95 -5.87 -9.02
N TRP A 333 10.48 -6.94 -9.64
CA TRP A 333 10.16 -7.01 -11.06
C TRP A 333 8.74 -7.50 -11.23
N ALA A 334 7.99 -6.88 -12.15
CA ALA A 334 6.64 -7.29 -12.49
C ALA A 334 6.38 -7.13 -13.99
N THR A 335 5.56 -8.00 -14.58
CA THR A 335 4.99 -7.76 -15.91
C THR A 335 3.69 -6.97 -15.83
N LYS A 336 3.06 -6.67 -16.98
CA LYS A 336 1.72 -6.08 -17.03
C LYS A 336 0.60 -7.04 -16.61
N ASP A 337 0.86 -8.35 -16.65
CA ASP A 337 -0.10 -9.37 -16.24
C ASP A 337 -0.23 -9.44 -14.70
N SER A 338 0.74 -8.86 -13.99
CA SER A 338 0.68 -8.71 -12.54
C SER A 338 -0.41 -7.72 -12.12
N ASN A 339 -1.26 -8.16 -11.18
CA ASN A 339 -2.43 -7.40 -10.72
C ASN A 339 -2.23 -6.93 -9.28
N PHE A 340 -2.36 -5.62 -9.05
CA PHE A 340 -2.23 -5.04 -7.72
C PHE A 340 -3.60 -4.94 -7.05
N LEU A 341 -3.85 -5.76 -6.02
CA LEU A 341 -5.07 -5.68 -5.20
C LEU A 341 -4.69 -5.03 -3.86
N ASN A 342 -4.40 -3.74 -3.91
CA ASN A 342 -3.89 -2.94 -2.78
C ASN A 342 -4.76 -3.03 -1.51
N HIS A 343 -6.09 -3.06 -1.66
CA HIS A 343 -7.04 -3.19 -0.53
C HIS A 343 -7.10 -4.60 0.05
N GLU A 344 -6.68 -5.60 -0.72
CA GLU A 344 -6.57 -7.00 -0.28
C GLU A 344 -5.14 -7.33 0.18
N GLY A 345 -4.23 -6.34 0.16
CA GLY A 345 -2.84 -6.50 0.57
C GLY A 345 -1.94 -7.19 -0.45
N TYR A 346 -2.41 -7.45 -1.68
CA TYR A 346 -1.59 -8.05 -2.74
C TYR A 346 -0.82 -6.99 -3.51
N GLY A 347 0.51 -7.13 -3.54
CA GLY A 347 1.46 -6.29 -4.25
C GLY A 347 2.44 -7.09 -5.12
N ILE A 348 3.66 -6.57 -5.27
CA ILE A 348 4.72 -7.20 -6.08
C ILE A 348 5.24 -8.45 -5.36
N GLY A 349 5.24 -9.58 -6.04
CA GLY A 349 5.63 -10.89 -5.50
C GLY A 349 4.46 -11.70 -4.97
N ASP A 350 3.24 -11.16 -4.99
CA ASP A 350 2.04 -11.85 -4.52
C ASP A 350 1.24 -12.53 -5.66
N ASP A 351 1.81 -12.54 -6.88
CA ASP A 351 1.31 -13.27 -8.04
C ASP A 351 2.45 -13.98 -8.80
N GLU A 352 2.08 -14.75 -9.83
CA GLU A 352 3.03 -15.52 -10.65
C GLU A 352 3.77 -14.68 -11.71
N PHE A 353 3.43 -13.40 -11.84
CA PHE A 353 3.95 -12.48 -12.84
C PHE A 353 4.88 -11.41 -12.24
N SER A 354 5.21 -11.56 -10.96
CA SER A 354 6.07 -10.64 -10.22
C SER A 354 6.90 -11.34 -9.14
N ILE A 355 8.03 -10.75 -8.78
CA ILE A 355 8.90 -11.21 -7.71
C ILE A 355 9.45 -9.99 -6.97
N ALA A 356 9.57 -10.09 -5.65
CA ALA A 356 10.03 -8.96 -4.83
C ALA A 356 10.99 -9.35 -3.71
N TYR A 357 11.90 -8.41 -3.43
CA TYR A 357 12.72 -8.40 -2.24
C TYR A 357 12.05 -7.58 -1.14
N ASP A 358 11.98 -8.15 0.07
CA ASP A 358 11.51 -7.49 1.28
C ASP A 358 12.62 -7.50 2.35
N GLY A 359 13.33 -6.37 2.47
CA GLY A 359 14.42 -6.22 3.42
C GLY A 359 13.96 -6.01 4.86
N CYS A 360 12.68 -5.71 5.08
CA CYS A 360 12.12 -5.60 6.43
C CYS A 360 11.86 -6.99 6.99
N ARG A 361 11.20 -7.88 6.24
CA ARG A 361 10.92 -9.25 6.67
C ARG A 361 12.06 -10.23 6.35
N GLN A 362 13.05 -9.78 5.60
CA GLN A 362 14.19 -10.56 5.10
C GLN A 362 13.74 -11.75 4.24
N ARG A 363 12.87 -11.47 3.27
CA ARG A 363 12.17 -12.45 2.43
C ARG A 363 12.28 -12.11 0.94
N ILE A 364 12.29 -13.13 0.11
CA ILE A 364 11.97 -13.03 -1.33
C ILE A 364 10.55 -13.56 -1.53
N TRP A 365 9.71 -12.79 -2.20
CA TRP A 365 8.30 -13.06 -2.44
C TRP A 365 8.04 -13.41 -3.90
N TYR A 366 7.31 -14.49 -4.13
CA TYR A 366 6.84 -14.94 -5.44
C TYR A 366 5.55 -15.75 -5.28
N SER A 367 4.53 -15.48 -6.11
CA SER A 367 3.25 -16.20 -6.09
C SER A 367 2.61 -16.28 -4.69
N ALA A 368 2.66 -15.18 -3.93
CA ALA A 368 2.17 -15.05 -2.55
C ALA A 368 2.87 -15.97 -1.52
N HIS A 369 3.94 -16.65 -1.94
CA HIS A 369 4.81 -17.42 -1.08
C HIS A 369 6.13 -16.68 -0.87
N SER A 370 6.86 -17.03 0.20
CA SER A 370 8.15 -16.41 0.44
C SER A 370 9.20 -17.32 1.06
N GLN A 371 10.45 -17.06 0.71
CA GLN A 371 11.62 -17.72 1.27
C GLN A 371 12.53 -16.72 2.01
N PRO A 372 13.14 -17.13 3.15
CA PRO A 372 14.06 -16.27 3.88
C PRO A 372 15.36 -16.08 3.09
N HIS A 373 15.94 -14.88 3.18
CA HIS A 373 17.26 -14.58 2.63
C HIS A 373 18.27 -14.17 3.70
N THR A 374 19.55 -14.13 3.35
CA THR A 374 20.66 -13.96 4.30
C THR A 374 21.07 -12.51 4.58
N HIS A 375 20.65 -11.55 3.75
CA HIS A 375 20.93 -10.13 4.02
C HIS A 375 20.36 -9.68 5.37
N PRO A 376 21.04 -8.75 6.08
CA PRO A 376 20.49 -8.14 7.28
C PRO A 376 19.21 -7.36 6.98
N CYS A 377 18.43 -7.07 8.03
CA CYS A 377 17.33 -6.13 7.93
C CYS A 377 17.83 -4.78 7.40
N TRP A 378 17.15 -4.24 6.39
CA TRP A 378 17.54 -2.95 5.81
C TRP A 378 17.38 -1.79 6.80
N LYS A 379 18.09 -0.71 6.53
CA LYS A 379 18.09 0.54 7.31
C LYS A 379 17.98 1.74 6.36
N PRO A 380 17.52 2.91 6.86
CA PRO A 380 17.58 4.14 6.08
C PRO A 380 19.00 4.39 5.56
N GLY A 381 19.11 4.60 4.24
CA GLY A 381 20.36 4.82 3.53
C GLY A 381 21.00 3.59 2.90
N ASP A 382 20.49 2.38 3.17
CA ASP A 382 20.88 1.19 2.43
C ASP A 382 20.46 1.29 0.96
N ILE A 383 21.25 0.68 0.08
CA ILE A 383 21.00 0.62 -1.35
C ILE A 383 20.67 -0.82 -1.76
N LEU A 384 19.45 -1.03 -2.24
CA LEU A 384 19.03 -2.27 -2.86
C LEU A 384 19.32 -2.20 -4.36
N GLY A 385 20.15 -3.11 -4.87
CA GLY A 385 20.43 -3.27 -6.28
C GLY A 385 19.69 -4.46 -6.87
N LEU A 386 19.11 -4.30 -8.05
CA LEU A 386 18.31 -5.32 -8.71
C LEU A 386 18.81 -5.55 -10.13
N LEU A 387 19.37 -6.75 -10.37
CA LEU A 387 19.80 -7.19 -11.69
C LEU A 387 18.78 -8.19 -12.25
N LEU A 388 18.38 -7.97 -13.50
CA LEU A 388 17.55 -8.89 -14.29
C LEU A 388 18.33 -9.32 -15.52
N GLU A 389 18.59 -10.61 -15.65
CA GLU A 389 19.11 -11.22 -16.87
C GLU A 389 17.98 -11.99 -17.54
N VAL A 390 17.41 -11.38 -18.58
CA VAL A 390 16.26 -11.95 -19.29
C VAL A 390 16.67 -13.16 -20.13
N ASP A 391 17.84 -13.12 -20.75
CA ASP A 391 18.23 -14.12 -21.76
C ASP A 391 18.60 -15.45 -21.10
N ASN A 392 19.26 -15.41 -19.94
CA ASN A 392 19.61 -16.58 -19.13
C ASN A 392 18.63 -16.83 -17.96
N GLN A 393 17.54 -16.06 -17.90
CA GLN A 393 16.39 -16.26 -17.02
C GLN A 393 16.76 -16.33 -15.53
N TYR A 394 17.41 -15.28 -15.03
CA TYR A 394 17.64 -15.14 -13.60
C TYR A 394 17.63 -13.68 -13.12
N ILE A 395 17.42 -13.51 -11.82
CA ILE A 395 17.46 -12.24 -11.10
C ILE A 395 18.50 -12.33 -10.00
N ILE A 396 19.20 -11.23 -9.72
CA ILE A 396 20.07 -11.10 -8.55
C ILE A 396 19.65 -9.85 -7.77
N PHE A 397 19.32 -10.06 -6.50
CA PHE A 397 19.14 -8.97 -5.54
C PHE A 397 20.46 -8.73 -4.79
N SER A 398 20.79 -7.47 -4.54
CA SER A 398 22.00 -7.08 -3.80
C SER A 398 21.69 -5.99 -2.77
N LEU A 399 22.29 -6.05 -1.59
CA LEU A 399 22.15 -5.01 -0.56
C LEU A 399 23.54 -4.41 -0.30
N ASN A 400 23.69 -3.11 -0.58
CA ASN A 400 24.97 -2.40 -0.51
C ASN A 400 26.08 -3.10 -1.31
N GLY A 401 25.74 -3.63 -2.49
CA GLY A 401 26.65 -4.34 -3.39
C GLY A 401 26.94 -5.80 -3.03
N VAL A 402 26.40 -6.32 -1.92
CA VAL A 402 26.51 -7.75 -1.58
C VAL A 402 25.37 -8.50 -2.27
N PRO A 403 25.64 -9.46 -3.19
CA PRO A 403 24.58 -10.18 -3.91
C PRO A 403 24.06 -11.40 -3.14
N LEU A 404 22.77 -11.70 -3.31
CA LEU A 404 22.15 -12.98 -3.00
C LEU A 404 22.34 -13.99 -4.14
N PRO A 405 22.06 -15.30 -3.90
CA PRO A 405 21.95 -16.29 -4.97
C PRO A 405 20.94 -15.89 -6.06
N GLN A 406 21.10 -16.48 -7.24
CA GLN A 406 20.22 -16.25 -8.38
C GLN A 406 18.80 -16.77 -8.11
N GLU A 407 17.81 -15.93 -8.38
CA GLU A 407 16.39 -16.30 -8.36
C GLU A 407 15.89 -16.58 -9.77
N ARG A 408 15.05 -17.61 -9.93
CA ARG A 408 14.54 -18.06 -11.24
C ARG A 408 13.02 -18.21 -11.28
N ASP A 409 12.34 -18.12 -10.14
CA ASP A 409 10.92 -18.46 -10.02
C ASP A 409 10.02 -17.58 -10.91
N LEU A 410 10.34 -16.29 -11.07
CA LEU A 410 9.62 -15.40 -11.99
C LEU A 410 9.58 -15.95 -13.43
N PHE A 411 10.64 -16.64 -13.84
CA PHE A 411 10.76 -17.26 -15.15
C PHE A 411 10.10 -18.62 -15.24
N LEU A 412 9.23 -19.00 -14.31
CA LEU A 412 8.30 -20.10 -14.48
C LEU A 412 7.13 -19.65 -15.37
N CYS A 413 6.53 -18.49 -15.08
CA CYS A 413 5.34 -17.98 -15.79
C CYS A 413 5.62 -16.81 -16.74
N ALA A 414 6.58 -15.93 -16.44
CA ALA A 414 6.93 -14.78 -17.29
C ALA A 414 8.22 -15.01 -18.08
N ARG A 415 8.37 -14.43 -19.28
CA ARG A 415 9.60 -14.52 -20.10
C ARG A 415 10.08 -13.19 -20.69
N SER A 416 9.22 -12.18 -20.71
CA SER A 416 9.50 -10.85 -21.25
C SER A 416 8.53 -9.84 -20.63
N GLY A 417 8.65 -8.56 -20.98
CA GLY A 417 7.70 -7.53 -20.56
C GLY A 417 7.87 -7.08 -19.12
N PHE A 418 9.09 -7.07 -18.60
CA PHE A 418 9.36 -6.75 -17.19
C PHE A 418 9.48 -5.25 -16.96
N PHE A 419 9.04 -4.80 -15.79
CA PHE A 419 9.17 -3.46 -15.28
C PHE A 419 9.79 -3.51 -13.90
N ALA A 420 10.61 -2.51 -13.55
CA ALA A 420 10.91 -2.24 -12.16
C ALA A 420 9.60 -1.87 -11.44
N ALA A 421 9.36 -2.47 -10.27
CA ALA A 421 8.11 -2.33 -9.55
C ALA A 421 8.32 -2.34 -8.03
N ALA A 422 7.41 -1.74 -7.29
CA ALA A 422 7.41 -1.80 -5.84
C ALA A 422 6.03 -1.66 -5.23
N SER A 423 5.87 -2.25 -4.03
CA SER A 423 4.72 -2.12 -3.15
C SER A 423 5.13 -1.60 -1.77
N PHE A 424 4.27 -0.79 -1.15
CA PHE A 424 4.57 -0.02 0.05
C PHE A 424 3.49 -0.21 1.10
N MET A 425 3.90 -0.63 2.30
CA MET A 425 3.04 -0.49 3.49
C MET A 425 2.94 0.98 3.90
N SER A 426 1.97 1.29 4.76
CA SER A 426 1.83 2.59 5.40
C SER A 426 3.15 3.11 6.01
N TYR A 427 3.38 4.42 5.83
CA TYR A 427 4.53 5.19 6.28
C TYR A 427 5.87 4.79 5.67
N GLN A 428 5.87 4.12 4.51
CA GLN A 428 7.11 3.69 3.85
C GLN A 428 7.49 4.56 2.65
N GLN A 429 8.79 4.73 2.43
CA GLN A 429 9.37 5.59 1.42
C GLN A 429 10.70 5.04 0.87
N CYS A 430 10.90 5.18 -0.44
CA CYS A 430 12.18 4.91 -1.10
C CYS A 430 12.36 5.73 -2.39
N GLU A 431 13.61 5.86 -2.84
CA GLU A 431 13.99 6.56 -4.07
C GLU A 431 14.60 5.59 -5.08
N PHE A 432 14.09 5.60 -6.32
CA PHE A 432 14.54 4.79 -7.44
C PHE A 432 15.59 5.52 -8.26
N ASN A 433 16.69 4.83 -8.55
CA ASN A 433 17.68 5.24 -9.51
C ASN A 433 17.62 4.30 -10.73
N PHE A 434 17.04 4.78 -11.82
CA PHE A 434 17.00 4.09 -13.10
C PHE A 434 18.26 4.35 -13.97
N GLY A 435 19.29 4.99 -13.41
CA GLY A 435 20.50 5.42 -14.12
C GLY A 435 20.52 6.91 -14.47
N ALA A 436 19.59 7.71 -13.94
CA ALA A 436 19.63 9.18 -14.08
C ALA A 436 20.76 9.82 -13.24
N LYS A 437 21.21 9.11 -12.21
CA LYS A 437 22.43 9.40 -11.43
C LYS A 437 23.34 8.16 -11.41
N PRO A 438 24.66 8.29 -11.23
CA PRO A 438 25.56 7.15 -11.12
C PRO A 438 25.11 6.16 -10.05
N PHE A 439 25.19 4.86 -10.35
CA PHE A 439 24.96 3.80 -9.38
C PHE A 439 26.04 3.80 -8.31
N ARG A 440 25.66 3.50 -7.06
CA ARG A 440 26.60 3.47 -5.92
C ARG A 440 27.33 2.13 -5.82
N PHE A 441 26.65 1.03 -6.13
CA PHE A 441 27.13 -0.34 -6.05
C PHE A 441 26.80 -1.13 -7.34
N PRO A 442 27.27 -0.66 -8.53
CA PRO A 442 27.02 -1.36 -9.77
C PRO A 442 27.64 -2.78 -9.75
N PRO A 443 26.98 -3.80 -10.35
CA PRO A 443 27.56 -5.13 -10.52
C PRO A 443 28.88 -5.06 -11.29
N VAL A 444 29.89 -5.77 -10.80
CA VAL A 444 31.25 -5.78 -11.40
C VAL A 444 31.48 -6.97 -12.33
N ASP A 445 30.66 -8.00 -12.19
CA ASP A 445 30.72 -9.29 -12.88
C ASP A 445 29.73 -9.41 -14.03
N HIS A 446 28.89 -8.39 -14.26
CA HIS A 446 27.90 -8.35 -15.32
C HIS A 446 28.06 -7.09 -16.17
N ASN A 447 27.92 -7.23 -17.48
CA ASN A 447 27.69 -6.09 -18.37
C ASN A 447 26.19 -5.84 -18.45
N PHE A 448 25.72 -4.70 -17.97
CA PHE A 448 24.30 -4.39 -17.85
C PHE A 448 23.91 -3.10 -18.57
N LYS A 449 22.62 -2.97 -18.87
CA LYS A 449 22.00 -1.77 -19.43
C LYS A 449 21.33 -0.96 -18.34
N CYS A 450 21.44 0.37 -18.42
CA CYS A 450 20.73 1.29 -17.55
C CYS A 450 19.39 1.66 -18.20
N PHE A 451 18.30 1.64 -17.43
CA PHE A 451 16.98 2.04 -17.93
C PHE A 451 16.99 3.43 -18.56
N ASN A 452 17.63 4.40 -17.91
CA ASN A 452 17.63 5.80 -18.34
C ASN A 452 18.36 6.06 -19.67
N ASP A 453 19.25 5.16 -20.09
CA ASP A 453 19.99 5.26 -21.36
C ASP A 453 19.15 4.78 -22.55
N TYR A 454 18.16 3.93 -22.30
CA TYR A 454 17.32 3.29 -23.33
C TYR A 454 15.85 3.74 -23.29
N GLY A 455 15.40 4.27 -22.15
CA GLY A 455 14.08 4.83 -21.99
C GLY A 455 13.90 6.12 -22.79
N ASN A 456 12.64 6.42 -23.11
CA ASN A 456 12.27 7.69 -23.70
C ASN A 456 10.90 8.10 -23.16
N LEU A 457 10.88 9.20 -22.40
CA LEU A 457 9.64 9.84 -21.97
C LEU A 457 9.50 11.16 -22.71
N PRO A 458 8.38 11.40 -23.42
CA PRO A 458 8.15 12.71 -23.99
C PRO A 458 7.90 13.75 -22.87
N PRO A 459 8.20 15.05 -23.08
CA PRO A 459 8.13 16.07 -22.03
C PRO A 459 6.80 16.14 -21.26
N GLU A 460 5.69 15.82 -21.93
CA GLU A 460 4.35 15.74 -21.34
C GLU A 460 4.16 14.56 -20.39
N GLU A 461 4.91 13.47 -20.57
CA GLU A 461 4.87 12.29 -19.69
C GLU A 461 5.93 12.36 -18.57
N LYS A 462 6.92 13.26 -18.67
CA LYS A 462 7.92 13.53 -17.62
C LYS A 462 7.39 14.41 -16.46
N ILE A 463 6.07 14.47 -16.27
CA ILE A 463 5.43 15.37 -15.31
C ILE A 463 4.47 14.58 -14.44
N ILE A 464 4.67 14.67 -13.12
CA ILE A 464 3.71 14.20 -12.13
C ILE A 464 2.75 15.34 -11.79
N VAL A 465 1.58 15.34 -12.45
CA VAL A 465 0.57 16.37 -12.28
C VAL A 465 -0.35 16.03 -11.09
N PRO A 466 -0.58 16.96 -10.14
CA PRO A 466 -1.55 16.78 -9.06
C PRO A 466 -2.93 16.39 -9.57
N ARG A 467 -3.64 15.52 -8.82
CA ARG A 467 -4.91 14.93 -9.27
C ARG A 467 -5.97 15.99 -9.62
N HIS A 468 -6.11 17.05 -8.83
CA HIS A 468 -7.10 18.10 -9.10
C HIS A 468 -6.79 18.87 -10.39
N LYS A 469 -5.50 19.09 -10.69
CA LYS A 469 -5.06 19.67 -11.97
C LYS A 469 -5.30 18.71 -13.13
N ARG A 470 -4.99 17.42 -12.96
CA ARG A 470 -5.34 16.40 -13.96
C ARG A 470 -6.85 16.37 -14.25
N LEU A 471 -7.69 16.42 -13.22
CA LEU A 471 -9.14 16.48 -13.37
C LEU A 471 -9.62 17.77 -14.04
N GLU A 472 -9.00 18.92 -13.73
CA GLU A 472 -9.26 20.20 -14.39
C GLU A 472 -8.93 20.14 -15.89
N LEU A 473 -7.77 19.58 -16.25
CA LEU A 473 -7.35 19.35 -17.63
C LEU A 473 -8.35 18.46 -18.38
N ILE A 474 -8.80 17.36 -17.76
CA ILE A 474 -9.80 16.46 -18.34
C ILE A 474 -11.16 17.16 -18.50
N ARG A 475 -11.60 17.95 -17.51
CA ARG A 475 -12.88 18.69 -17.57
C ARG A 475 -12.86 19.76 -18.66
N ASN A 476 -11.71 20.39 -18.89
CA ASN A 476 -11.53 21.41 -19.92
C ASN A 476 -11.27 20.81 -21.31
N PHE A 477 -11.06 19.49 -21.41
CA PHE A 477 -10.94 18.80 -22.67
C PHE A 477 -12.27 18.81 -23.42
N LYS A 478 -12.31 19.56 -24.53
CA LYS A 478 -13.44 19.55 -25.44
C LYS A 478 -13.24 18.43 -26.45
N VAL A 479 -13.98 17.34 -26.29
CA VAL A 479 -14.11 16.33 -27.35
C VAL A 479 -14.65 17.04 -28.59
N LEU A 480 -13.92 16.96 -29.70
CA LEU A 480 -14.39 17.52 -30.96
C LEU A 480 -15.70 16.81 -31.37
N GLU A 481 -16.70 17.56 -31.84
CA GLU A 481 -18.01 16.99 -32.24
C GLU A 481 -17.88 15.91 -33.33
N ASP A 482 -16.79 15.95 -34.11
CA ASP A 482 -16.48 14.99 -35.16
C ASP A 482 -15.50 13.89 -34.72
N ALA A 483 -15.19 13.77 -33.43
CA ALA A 483 -14.32 12.72 -32.92
C ALA A 483 -15.00 11.35 -32.91
N CYS A 484 -14.18 10.31 -33.07
CA CYS A 484 -14.60 8.92 -32.97
C CYS A 484 -15.13 8.63 -31.55
N THR A 485 -16.29 8.00 -31.47
CA THR A 485 -16.97 7.66 -30.21
C THR A 485 -16.30 6.55 -29.40
N LEU A 486 -15.24 5.93 -29.93
CA LEU A 486 -14.47 4.88 -29.25
C LEU A 486 -13.16 5.42 -28.68
N CYS A 487 -12.36 6.13 -29.48
CA CYS A 487 -11.09 6.70 -29.01
C CYS A 487 -11.16 8.17 -28.58
N PHE A 488 -12.24 8.87 -28.94
CA PHE A 488 -12.44 10.32 -28.70
C PHE A 488 -11.33 11.22 -29.26
N ASP A 489 -10.53 10.71 -30.19
CA ASP A 489 -9.31 11.34 -30.69
C ASP A 489 -9.37 11.53 -32.22
N ASN A 490 -9.34 10.41 -32.95
CA ASN A 490 -9.40 10.42 -34.42
C ASN A 490 -10.76 10.85 -34.94
N GLN A 491 -10.81 11.44 -36.14
CA GLN A 491 -12.06 11.88 -36.76
C GLN A 491 -12.95 10.68 -37.10
N ALA A 492 -14.24 10.79 -36.81
CA ALA A 492 -15.27 9.81 -37.13
C ALA A 492 -15.55 9.80 -38.65
N CYS A 493 -14.71 9.11 -39.40
CA CYS A 493 -14.77 9.05 -40.86
C CYS A 493 -15.46 7.81 -41.44
N LEU A 494 -15.92 6.86 -40.60
CA LEU A 494 -16.51 5.61 -41.07
C LEU A 494 -18.00 5.44 -40.77
N LEU A 495 -18.65 4.71 -41.67
CA LEU A 495 -19.99 4.15 -41.57
C LEU A 495 -19.91 2.62 -41.65
N LEU A 496 -20.60 1.93 -40.75
CA LEU A 496 -20.65 0.46 -40.70
C LEU A 496 -21.89 -0.05 -41.45
N GLU A 497 -21.72 -0.95 -42.41
CA GLU A 497 -22.82 -1.58 -43.15
C GLU A 497 -23.05 -3.03 -42.68
N PRO A 498 -24.31 -3.52 -42.70
CA PRO A 498 -25.51 -2.87 -43.24
C PRO A 498 -26.24 -1.94 -42.26
N CYS A 499 -25.80 -1.81 -41.01
CA CYS A 499 -26.55 -1.09 -39.97
C CYS A 499 -26.57 0.45 -40.12
N GLY A 500 -25.68 1.02 -40.93
CA GLY A 500 -25.61 2.45 -41.22
C GLY A 500 -25.05 3.31 -40.08
N HIS A 501 -24.58 2.72 -38.98
CA HIS A 501 -24.09 3.47 -37.83
C HIS A 501 -22.76 4.17 -38.12
N ARG A 502 -22.66 5.43 -37.68
CA ARG A 502 -21.50 6.32 -37.85
C ARG A 502 -20.88 6.63 -36.47
N GLY A 503 -19.77 7.38 -36.48
CA GLY A 503 -19.08 7.78 -35.25
C GLY A 503 -17.76 7.07 -35.02
N PHE A 504 -17.21 6.35 -36.01
CA PHE A 504 -16.00 5.55 -35.84
C PHE A 504 -14.89 6.08 -36.73
N CYS A 505 -13.65 6.12 -36.23
CA CYS A 505 -12.48 6.32 -37.07
C CYS A 505 -12.07 5.00 -37.73
N ASN A 506 -11.21 5.09 -38.74
CA ASN A 506 -10.63 3.93 -39.42
C ASN A 506 -9.96 2.92 -38.47
N ILE A 507 -9.15 3.40 -37.53
CA ILE A 507 -8.39 2.53 -36.61
C ILE A 507 -9.34 1.73 -35.71
N CYS A 508 -10.27 2.41 -35.02
CA CYS A 508 -11.16 1.74 -34.08
C CYS A 508 -12.17 0.83 -34.78
N ALA A 509 -12.69 1.20 -35.95
CA ALA A 509 -13.64 0.35 -36.67
C ALA A 509 -13.01 -0.97 -37.15
N LEU A 510 -11.72 -0.99 -37.47
CA LEU A 510 -11.01 -2.20 -37.90
C LEU A 510 -10.91 -3.24 -36.78
N GLN A 511 -10.98 -2.83 -35.51
CA GLN A 511 -10.95 -3.74 -34.35
C GLN A 511 -12.32 -4.31 -33.98
N LEU A 512 -13.39 -3.90 -34.67
CA LEU A 512 -14.76 -4.33 -34.37
C LEU A 512 -15.20 -5.43 -35.33
N GLU A 513 -15.70 -6.54 -34.81
CA GLU A 513 -16.38 -7.58 -35.61
C GLU A 513 -17.90 -7.33 -35.71
N THR A 514 -18.47 -6.74 -34.66
CA THR A 514 -19.89 -6.36 -34.59
C THR A 514 -20.03 -4.88 -34.25
N CYS A 515 -21.11 -4.24 -34.72
CA CYS A 515 -21.39 -2.84 -34.46
C CYS A 515 -21.62 -2.63 -32.95
N PRO A 516 -20.90 -1.72 -32.28
CA PRO A 516 -21.06 -1.51 -30.84
C PRO A 516 -22.39 -0.87 -30.45
N ILE A 517 -23.14 -0.30 -31.42
CA ILE A 517 -24.43 0.36 -31.18
C ILE A 517 -25.58 -0.65 -31.27
N CYS A 518 -25.64 -1.45 -32.34
CA CYS A 518 -26.75 -2.38 -32.57
C CYS A 518 -26.39 -3.86 -32.52
N ARG A 519 -25.11 -4.19 -32.27
CA ARG A 519 -24.55 -5.56 -32.23
C ARG A 519 -24.68 -6.37 -33.52
N GLN A 520 -25.06 -5.73 -34.62
CA GLN A 520 -25.12 -6.35 -35.94
C GLN A 520 -23.71 -6.62 -36.47
N GLU A 521 -23.50 -7.76 -37.14
CA GLU A 521 -22.25 -8.08 -37.83
C GLU A 521 -21.89 -7.00 -38.87
N ILE A 522 -20.61 -6.64 -38.90
CA ILE A 522 -20.10 -5.61 -39.81
C ILE A 522 -19.69 -6.29 -41.12
N ALA A 523 -20.49 -6.10 -42.17
CA ALA A 523 -20.19 -6.62 -43.49
C ALA A 523 -19.19 -5.73 -44.25
N GLU A 524 -19.35 -4.41 -44.16
CA GLU A 524 -18.50 -3.44 -44.86
C GLU A 524 -18.26 -2.19 -44.00
N ARG A 525 -17.09 -1.56 -44.16
CA ARG A 525 -16.69 -0.31 -43.49
C ARG A 525 -16.45 0.74 -44.56
N LYS A 526 -17.36 1.71 -44.66
CA LYS A 526 -17.35 2.69 -45.73
C LYS A 526 -16.85 4.04 -45.22
N GLU A 527 -15.83 4.58 -45.88
CA GLU A 527 -15.40 5.96 -45.66
C GLU A 527 -16.49 6.92 -46.09
N VAL A 528 -16.84 7.82 -45.19
CA VAL A 528 -17.75 8.92 -45.46
C VAL A 528 -16.95 10.19 -45.44
N TYR A 529 -17.13 11.01 -46.48
CA TYR A 529 -16.52 12.31 -46.54
C TYR A 529 -16.97 13.17 -45.35
N VAL A 530 -16.05 13.38 -44.43
CA VAL A 530 -16.10 14.41 -43.39
C VAL A 530 -15.20 15.52 -43.91
N GLY A 531 -15.70 16.76 -43.95
CA GLY A 531 -14.91 17.89 -44.47
C GLY A 531 -13.55 18.03 -43.77
N PRO A 532 -12.57 18.71 -44.39
CA PRO A 532 -11.26 18.92 -43.78
C PRO A 532 -11.44 19.58 -42.41
N ARG A 533 -10.76 19.05 -41.38
CA ARG A 533 -10.78 19.65 -40.04
C ARG A 533 -10.40 21.13 -40.17
N PRO A 534 -11.19 22.07 -39.63
CA PRO A 534 -10.75 23.45 -39.58
C PRO A 534 -9.43 23.49 -38.80
N HIS A 535 -8.38 24.02 -39.41
CA HIS A 535 -7.18 24.39 -38.67
C HIS A 535 -7.61 25.39 -37.61
N ILE A 536 -7.62 24.97 -36.34
CA ILE A 536 -7.68 25.89 -35.22
C ILE A 536 -6.38 26.69 -35.29
N THR A 537 -6.45 27.86 -35.91
CA THR A 537 -5.43 28.88 -35.71
C THR A 537 -5.63 29.39 -34.29
N PRO A 538 -4.58 29.44 -33.44
CA PRO A 538 -4.73 29.99 -32.11
C PRO A 538 -5.23 31.42 -32.26
N SER A 539 -6.42 31.68 -31.73
CA SER A 539 -7.00 33.02 -31.66
C SER A 539 -5.95 33.92 -31.02
N GLN A 540 -5.55 34.97 -31.74
CA GLN A 540 -4.76 36.06 -31.18
C GLN A 540 -5.62 36.79 -30.15
N THR A 541 -5.70 36.26 -28.94
CA THR A 541 -5.96 37.07 -27.75
C THR A 541 -4.62 37.62 -27.30
N SER A 542 -4.49 38.93 -27.39
CA SER A 542 -3.35 39.71 -26.93
C SER A 542 -3.23 39.61 -25.41
N ASP A 543 -2.63 38.52 -24.91
CA ASP A 543 -2.08 38.42 -23.56
C ASP A 543 -0.81 37.57 -23.62
N THR A 544 0.34 38.23 -23.59
CA THR A 544 1.65 37.69 -23.97
C THR A 544 2.28 36.70 -22.96
N ASN A 545 1.51 36.14 -22.02
CA ASN A 545 1.99 35.13 -21.06
C ASN A 545 1.20 33.79 -21.08
N ALA A 546 0.16 33.64 -21.91
CA ALA A 546 -0.75 32.47 -21.88
C ALA A 546 -0.53 31.42 -23.00
N THR A 547 0.37 31.67 -23.96
CA THR A 547 0.49 30.83 -25.18
C THR A 547 1.33 29.57 -25.03
N VAL A 548 2.20 29.49 -24.02
CA VAL A 548 2.97 28.27 -23.72
C VAL A 548 2.11 27.26 -22.95
N ASP A 549 1.21 27.75 -22.11
CA ASP A 549 0.34 26.93 -21.26
C ASP A 549 -0.77 26.23 -22.05
N SER A 550 -1.37 26.92 -23.03
CA SER A 550 -2.45 26.35 -23.88
C SER A 550 -1.98 25.20 -24.77
N LYS A 551 -0.78 25.26 -25.37
CA LYS A 551 -0.24 24.15 -26.17
C LYS A 551 0.20 22.95 -25.32
N ARG A 552 0.73 23.21 -24.11
CA ARG A 552 1.08 22.19 -23.12
C ARG A 552 -0.19 21.49 -22.59
N THR A 553 -1.26 22.27 -22.41
CA THR A 553 -2.59 21.80 -22.00
C THR A 553 -3.24 20.88 -23.02
N GLU A 554 -3.20 21.21 -24.31
CA GLU A 554 -3.73 20.35 -25.38
C GLU A 554 -2.94 19.04 -25.53
N LEU A 555 -1.60 19.08 -25.45
CA LEU A 555 -0.76 17.89 -25.56
C LEU A 555 -0.94 16.93 -24.37
N LEU A 556 -1.03 17.46 -23.14
CA LEU A 556 -1.33 16.66 -21.95
C LEU A 556 -2.70 16.00 -22.07
N ALA A 557 -3.75 16.75 -22.45
CA ALA A 557 -5.09 16.20 -22.59
C ALA A 557 -5.21 15.14 -23.71
N ASN A 558 -4.52 15.33 -24.83
CA ASN A 558 -4.47 14.37 -25.94
C ASN A 558 -3.73 13.07 -25.56
N GLY A 559 -2.61 13.17 -24.84
CA GLY A 559 -1.87 12.00 -24.32
C GLY A 559 -2.71 11.16 -23.34
N TYR A 560 -3.54 11.81 -22.51
CA TYR A 560 -4.44 11.12 -21.57
C TYR A 560 -5.69 10.51 -22.25
N SER A 561 -6.23 11.11 -23.33
CA SER A 561 -7.39 10.57 -24.06
C SER A 561 -7.02 9.33 -24.90
N SER A 562 -5.87 9.37 -25.58
CA SER A 562 -5.39 8.30 -26.46
C SER A 562 -5.17 6.98 -25.71
N LYS A 563 -4.53 7.01 -24.52
CA LYS A 563 -4.15 5.79 -23.77
C LYS A 563 -5.28 5.17 -22.95
N ASN A 564 -6.21 5.95 -22.41
CA ASN A 564 -7.40 5.44 -21.71
C ASN A 564 -8.38 4.68 -22.63
N SER A 565 -8.31 4.90 -23.95
CA SER A 565 -9.19 4.21 -24.92
C SER A 565 -8.87 2.71 -25.07
N GLY A 566 -7.61 2.32 -24.85
CA GLY A 566 -7.17 0.91 -24.85
C GLY A 566 -7.67 0.13 -23.63
N GLU A 567 -7.50 0.68 -22.42
CA GLU A 567 -7.97 0.04 -21.18
C GLU A 567 -9.50 -0.06 -21.10
N PHE A 568 -10.24 0.89 -21.70
CA PHE A 568 -11.70 0.83 -21.74
C PHE A 568 -12.24 -0.29 -22.64
N MET A 569 -11.49 -0.73 -23.66
CA MET A 569 -11.88 -1.88 -24.50
C MET A 569 -11.62 -3.22 -23.80
N GLU A 570 -10.54 -3.31 -23.02
CA GLU A 570 -10.14 -4.54 -22.32
C GLU A 570 -11.11 -4.89 -21.18
N LYS A 571 -11.57 -3.88 -20.42
CA LYS A 571 -12.60 -4.03 -19.38
C LYS A 571 -14.00 -4.41 -19.93
N ARG A 572 -14.25 -4.24 -21.24
CA ARG A 572 -15.52 -4.63 -21.88
C ARG A 572 -15.59 -6.10 -22.28
N LYS A 573 -14.45 -6.77 -22.52
CA LYS A 573 -14.43 -8.21 -22.85
C LYS A 573 -14.91 -9.07 -21.67
N TYR A 574 -14.71 -8.62 -20.44
CA TYR A 574 -15.13 -9.35 -19.22
C TYR A 574 -16.58 -9.11 -18.80
N PHE A 575 -17.28 -8.13 -19.37
CA PHE A 575 -18.67 -7.78 -18.98
C PHE A 575 -19.75 -8.25 -19.98
N THR A 576 -19.39 -8.91 -21.08
CA THR A 576 -20.34 -9.38 -22.10
C THR A 576 -20.80 -10.84 -21.96
N THR A 577 -20.30 -11.59 -20.98
CA THR A 577 -20.81 -12.93 -20.64
C THR A 577 -21.46 -12.92 -19.26
N GLY A 578 -22.65 -12.35 -19.16
CA GLY A 578 -23.41 -12.41 -17.91
C GLY A 578 -24.67 -11.54 -17.90
N LYS A 579 -25.75 -12.02 -18.54
CA LYS A 579 -27.16 -11.93 -18.08
C LYS A 579 -28.17 -12.25 -19.19
N SER A 580 -28.82 -13.41 -19.06
CA SER A 580 -30.24 -13.70 -19.34
C SER A 580 -30.47 -15.13 -18.78
N ASP A 581 -31.51 -15.54 -18.06
CA ASP A 581 -32.82 -15.01 -17.74
C ASP A 581 -33.31 -15.63 -16.42
N ARG A 582 -34.21 -14.92 -15.72
CA ARG A 582 -35.05 -15.45 -14.64
C ARG A 582 -36.45 -15.70 -15.21
N SER A 583 -36.87 -16.97 -15.34
CA SER A 583 -38.26 -17.37 -15.05
C SER A 583 -38.41 -18.90 -14.94
N SER A 584 -38.75 -19.33 -13.73
CA SER A 584 -39.61 -20.48 -13.36
C SER A 584 -39.81 -21.63 -14.35
N LYS A 585 -39.31 -22.82 -13.99
CA LYS A 585 -40.04 -24.09 -14.10
C LYS A 585 -39.48 -25.11 -13.10
N THR A 586 -40.41 -25.71 -12.37
CA THR A 586 -40.27 -26.87 -11.48
C THR A 586 -39.93 -28.14 -12.28
N GLU A 587 -39.02 -28.97 -11.78
CA GLU A 587 -39.22 -30.42 -11.50
C GLU A 587 -37.91 -31.23 -11.41
N SER A 588 -37.97 -32.22 -10.51
CA SER A 588 -37.20 -33.47 -10.38
C SER A 588 -35.67 -33.46 -10.23
N VAL A 589 -35.27 -33.89 -9.04
CA VAL A 589 -33.99 -34.50 -8.68
C VAL A 589 -33.85 -35.82 -9.42
N ASP A 590 -32.71 -36.04 -10.08
CA ASP A 590 -32.20 -37.39 -10.32
C ASP A 590 -30.67 -37.40 -10.22
N GLU A 591 -30.21 -38.51 -9.66
CA GLU A 591 -28.92 -38.81 -9.08
C GLU A 591 -28.05 -39.58 -10.12
N PHE A 592 -26.73 -39.63 -9.88
CA PHE A 592 -25.72 -40.57 -10.40
C PHE A 592 -24.63 -40.15 -11.44
N LYS A 593 -23.40 -40.21 -10.88
CA LYS A 593 -22.13 -40.82 -11.34
C LYS A 593 -21.09 -40.04 -12.18
N PRO A 594 -19.81 -40.00 -11.73
CA PRO A 594 -18.66 -39.58 -12.55
C PRO A 594 -18.07 -40.75 -13.35
N ALA A 595 -17.51 -40.44 -14.52
CA ALA A 595 -16.91 -41.39 -15.46
C ALA A 595 -15.37 -41.42 -15.36
N GLU A 596 -14.90 -42.64 -15.13
CA GLU A 596 -13.65 -43.36 -15.46
C GLU A 596 -12.36 -42.66 -15.95
N GLU A 597 -11.29 -43.16 -15.33
CA GLU A 597 -9.87 -43.13 -15.67
C GLU A 597 -9.56 -43.81 -17.03
N ALA A 598 -8.51 -43.34 -17.69
CA ALA A 598 -7.88 -44.03 -18.81
C ALA A 598 -6.44 -44.42 -18.45
N GLU A 599 -6.22 -45.72 -18.22
CA GLU A 599 -4.90 -46.37 -18.25
C GLU A 599 -4.47 -46.71 -19.68
N ILE A 600 -3.17 -47.03 -19.85
CA ILE A 600 -2.54 -48.11 -20.68
C ILE A 600 -1.11 -47.66 -21.11
N PRO A 601 -0.05 -48.50 -21.14
CA PRO A 601 0.30 -49.68 -20.32
C PRO A 601 1.81 -49.72 -19.91
N VAL A 602 2.16 -50.70 -19.08
CA VAL A 602 3.54 -51.13 -18.76
C VAL A 602 3.84 -52.46 -19.46
N THR A 603 5.07 -52.66 -19.93
CA THR A 603 5.68 -54.00 -20.10
C THR A 603 7.07 -54.05 -19.43
N HIS A 604 7.12 -54.79 -18.31
CA HIS A 604 8.11 -55.77 -17.81
C HIS A 604 9.55 -55.78 -18.39
N ASP A 605 10.64 -56.01 -17.63
CA ASP A 605 10.82 -57.08 -16.63
C ASP A 605 12.13 -57.01 -15.79
N ILE A 606 12.09 -57.62 -14.57
CA ILE A 606 13.12 -58.42 -13.82
C ILE A 606 14.43 -57.71 -13.37
N SER A 607 15.00 -57.81 -12.15
CA SER A 607 14.86 -58.66 -10.94
C SER A 607 15.49 -57.94 -9.72
N ARG A 608 15.03 -58.31 -8.51
CA ARG A 608 15.68 -58.02 -7.22
C ARG A 608 16.70 -59.11 -6.87
N GLU A 609 17.85 -58.71 -6.33
CA GLU A 609 18.59 -59.48 -5.32
C GLU A 609 19.13 -58.56 -4.22
N THR A 610 18.88 -58.98 -2.98
CA THR A 610 19.35 -58.42 -1.71
C THR A 610 20.76 -58.90 -1.38
N ASN A 611 21.61 -58.05 -0.77
CA ASN A 611 22.46 -58.49 0.36
C ASN A 611 23.15 -57.34 1.12
N GLN A 612 23.19 -57.53 2.45
CA GLN A 612 23.93 -56.80 3.48
C GLN A 612 25.45 -57.11 3.47
N ARG A 613 26.18 -56.30 4.26
CA ARG A 613 27.57 -56.38 4.78
C ARG A 613 28.44 -55.25 4.23
N ASP A 614 29.38 -54.63 4.94
CA ASP A 614 29.87 -54.61 6.32
C ASP A 614 30.76 -53.34 6.39
N LEU A 615 30.91 -52.72 7.57
CA LEU A 615 32.23 -52.50 8.20
C LEU A 615 32.13 -51.59 9.42
N GLN A 616 32.43 -52.20 10.56
CA GLN A 616 32.75 -51.62 11.84
C GLN A 616 34.18 -51.08 11.87
N GLY A 617 34.41 -50.12 12.78
CA GLY A 617 35.63 -50.04 13.60
C GLY A 617 36.38 -48.71 13.51
N ILE A 618 36.98 -48.16 14.56
CA ILE A 618 37.25 -48.57 15.95
C ILE A 618 37.54 -47.28 16.73
N ASN A 619 37.18 -47.28 18.03
CA ASN A 619 37.45 -46.23 19.01
C ASN A 619 38.77 -46.51 19.79
N ASN A 620 39.37 -45.42 20.29
CA ASN A 620 40.21 -45.27 21.49
C ASN A 620 41.65 -45.81 21.55
N LYS A 621 42.58 -44.91 21.95
CA LYS A 621 43.41 -45.09 23.16
C LYS A 621 44.12 -43.81 23.65
N CYS A 622 44.24 -43.73 24.97
CA CYS A 622 44.76 -42.64 25.81
C CYS A 622 46.28 -42.70 26.06
N ASP A 623 46.74 -41.65 26.78
CA ASP A 623 47.92 -41.53 27.68
C ASP A 623 49.29 -41.35 27.01
N SER A 624 50.25 -40.57 27.50
CA SER A 624 50.41 -39.55 28.57
C SER A 624 51.85 -38.98 28.46
N ASP A 625 52.14 -37.89 29.19
CA ASP A 625 53.49 -37.41 29.63
C ASP A 625 54.37 -36.70 28.56
N ASP A 626 55.16 -35.65 28.80
CA ASP A 626 55.47 -34.79 29.95
C ASP A 626 56.38 -33.61 29.46
N GLU A 627 56.65 -32.65 30.34
CA GLU A 627 57.76 -31.64 30.36
C GLU A 627 57.62 -30.24 29.71
N ASP A 628 57.40 -29.26 30.60
CA ASP A 628 58.22 -28.06 30.89
C ASP A 628 58.68 -27.10 29.77
N SER A 629 58.26 -25.82 29.86
CA SER A 629 59.09 -24.73 30.45
C SER A 629 58.62 -23.31 30.06
N ASN A 630 58.22 -22.55 31.08
CA ASN A 630 58.62 -21.18 31.46
C ASN A 630 58.67 -19.95 30.51
N GLN A 631 58.36 -18.82 31.16
CA GLN A 631 58.68 -17.39 30.90
C GLN A 631 57.64 -16.59 30.08
N SER A 632 56.81 -15.74 30.72
CA SER A 632 57.07 -14.33 31.15
C SER A 632 57.30 -13.42 29.94
N SER A 633 56.63 -12.29 29.73
CA SER A 633 56.33 -11.18 30.65
C SER A 633 55.54 -10.09 29.90
N SER A 634 54.73 -9.29 30.61
CA SER A 634 54.63 -7.80 30.60
C SER A 634 54.60 -7.04 29.25
N GLU A 635 53.99 -5.89 29.02
CA GLU A 635 53.08 -4.92 29.67
C GLU A 635 52.99 -3.77 28.62
N ASP A 636 52.07 -2.82 28.84
CA ASP A 636 52.08 -1.42 28.39
C ASP A 636 51.81 -1.09 26.89
N CYS A 637 50.76 -0.35 26.52
CA CYS A 637 50.27 1.00 26.90
C CYS A 637 50.77 2.11 25.94
N PHE A 638 49.87 3.09 25.74
CA PHE A 638 50.01 4.42 25.09
C PHE A 638 49.96 4.43 23.55
N ASP A 639 49.45 5.46 22.86
CA ASP A 639 48.43 6.50 23.07
C ASP A 639 48.35 7.24 21.69
N ASP A 640 47.24 7.93 21.45
CA ASP A 640 47.03 9.08 20.53
C ASP A 640 47.91 9.31 19.29
N SER A 641 47.24 9.36 18.13
CA SER A 641 47.24 10.50 17.17
C SER A 641 46.06 10.40 16.21
#